data_AF-A0A2E4ZQL3-F1
#
_entry.id   AF-A0A2E4ZQL3-F1
#
_cell.length_a   1.000
_cell.length_b   1.000
_cell.length_c   1.000
_cell.angle_alpha   90.00
_cell.angle_beta   90.00
_cell.angle_gamma   90.00
#
_symmetry.space_group_name_H-M   'P 1'
#
loop_
_entity.id
_entity.type
_entity.pdbx_description
1 polymer ?
#
loop_
_entity_poly.entity_id
_entity_poly.type
_entity_poly.pdbx_seq_one_letter_code
_entity_poly.pdbx_strand_id
1 'polypeptide(L)'
;MTHHLRAYLEHSFLLLVLALLAPGLPVQVMAQISQGKMPQQWNTSEPVSIEWMEFEALDLEQLASEDAATAKFKDAPWRFGIEHEVLWDAETHGTWTQEGAYDVWRLGVRAELATSWSFYFSSFDVPKGGELFVWNASREAFLGSFTYANEKPWGGLAIGLLDGNGVVLEYRQLQGLMETPTLIVSQAVQGYRSLLKRAEEVDEKMNVQGPFGNSGSCNINVNCPEGADWQIEKTAVALIVNGGFASCSGSMINNTANDGTPYFLTANHCLGNPNTWTYYFNHESSTCSGSSGPTSMSISGGNLLVADGGADVALIELSSAPPASWDVEYAGWDASGATPENATGIHHPSGDVKKICFEEDSPYASSTGGAQVWWIDNWEDGVTEPGSSGSPLFDQNHRIIGQLYGGAAACSGSVNNGAFDYYGRFNISWGLGVSEYLDPINSGTLVLDGYPSGYNSDVGCTDPDACNYEPNALVDDGSCIINGSVITFVLLTDNYPAETTWNITDASGSIVLEGGPYDGSQTTYTSTACLAPGCYTLTVNDSYGDGLQHNGVIGDYTLTDESGTVLAEMIEGGDFGSQAVHDFCLEEDIVEGCANANACNYNAAATDDNSSCVYASGCDYCSGATDGSGSVVDGDNDDDGVCDTDEVAGCQEEGACNYNPDATDAAACEYAADGFDCDGNTLSCAEDINGNGTVEVSDVLLLLSDFGCTSDCTSADVDGDGAVSVVDILLLLAAFGEEC
;
A
#
# COMPACT_ATOMS: atom_id res chain seq x y z
N MET A 1 -34.48 61.87 21.45
CA MET A 1 -34.60 61.29 22.80
C MET A 1 -33.37 60.44 23.05
N THR A 2 -32.82 60.56 24.25
CA THR A 2 -31.45 60.26 24.67
C THR A 2 -31.00 58.80 24.48
N HIS A 3 -29.87 58.60 23.81
CA HIS A 3 -29.08 57.36 23.82
C HIS A 3 -27.60 57.73 23.75
N HIS A 4 -26.76 57.20 24.67
CA HIS A 4 -25.39 56.74 24.40
C HIS A 4 -24.50 56.44 25.63
N LEU A 5 -23.65 55.40 25.46
CA LEU A 5 -22.18 55.34 25.65
C LEU A 5 -21.52 54.83 26.96
N ARG A 6 -20.80 53.69 26.78
CA ARG A 6 -19.34 53.39 26.95
C ARG A 6 -18.72 52.82 28.26
N ALA A 7 -17.91 51.77 28.00
CA ALA A 7 -16.57 51.42 28.52
C ALA A 7 -16.42 50.47 29.74
N TYR A 8 -15.67 49.37 29.54
CA TYR A 8 -14.93 48.60 30.56
C TYR A 8 -13.60 48.10 29.97
N LEU A 9 -12.54 48.17 30.78
CA LEU A 9 -11.15 47.82 30.48
C LEU A 9 -10.53 47.18 31.75
N GLU A 10 -9.57 46.29 31.53
CA GLU A 10 -8.51 45.78 32.43
C GLU A 10 -8.54 44.31 32.92
N HIS A 11 -7.71 43.51 32.22
CA HIS A 11 -6.60 42.67 32.68
C HIS A 11 -6.74 41.69 33.87
N SER A 12 -6.42 40.42 33.61
CA SER A 12 -5.83 39.51 34.60
C SER A 12 -4.90 38.51 33.91
N PHE A 13 -3.64 38.42 34.39
CA PHE A 13 -2.61 37.49 33.98
C PHE A 13 -2.18 36.65 35.20
N LEU A 14 -2.06 35.34 34.98
CA LEU A 14 -1.18 34.36 35.62
C LEU A 14 -1.46 33.84 37.05
N LEU A 15 -1.86 32.55 37.12
CA LEU A 15 -1.12 31.53 37.88
C LEU A 15 -1.39 30.12 37.31
N LEU A 16 -0.33 29.31 37.31
CA LEU A 16 -0.06 28.12 36.50
C LEU A 16 -0.15 26.83 37.35
N VAL A 17 -0.52 25.71 36.70
CA VAL A 17 -0.30 24.26 36.99
C VAL A 17 -0.93 23.61 38.24
N LEU A 18 -1.95 22.76 38.01
CA LEU A 18 -1.85 21.29 38.12
C LEU A 18 -3.19 20.65 37.70
N ALA A 19 -3.26 20.12 36.47
CA ALA A 19 -4.31 19.17 36.09
C ALA A 19 -3.64 18.03 35.32
N LEU A 20 -3.47 16.91 36.02
CA LEU A 20 -2.99 15.66 35.47
C LEU A 20 -3.94 15.17 34.37
N LEU A 21 -3.35 14.93 33.21
CA LEU A 21 -3.65 13.88 32.23
C LEU A 21 -4.73 12.87 32.67
N ALA A 22 -5.90 13.00 32.06
CA ALA A 22 -6.74 11.85 31.73
C ALA A 22 -6.97 11.93 30.21
N PRO A 23 -6.51 10.95 29.41
CA PRO A 23 -6.92 10.90 28.02
C PRO A 23 -8.42 10.61 28.02
N GLY A 24 -9.18 11.48 27.32
CA GLY A 24 -10.58 11.21 27.04
C GLY A 24 -10.67 9.89 26.29
N LEU A 25 -11.26 8.89 26.93
CA LEU A 25 -11.65 7.66 26.26
C LEU A 25 -12.63 8.04 25.13
N PRO A 26 -12.35 7.70 23.86
CA PRO A 26 -13.34 7.85 22.82
C PRO A 26 -14.51 6.92 23.17
N VAL A 27 -15.72 7.49 23.17
CA VAL A 27 -16.94 6.70 23.19
C VAL A 27 -17.00 5.99 21.85
N GLN A 28 -16.58 4.72 21.83
CA GLN A 28 -16.74 3.85 20.67
C GLN A 28 -18.23 3.55 20.50
N VAL A 29 -18.84 4.16 19.49
CA VAL A 29 -20.13 3.73 18.97
C VAL A 29 -19.83 2.57 18.03
N MET A 30 -20.26 1.37 18.42
CA MET A 30 -19.89 0.13 17.76
C MET A 30 -20.99 -0.35 16.82
N ALA A 31 -20.56 -0.90 15.69
CA ALA A 31 -21.37 -1.53 14.65
C ALA A 31 -22.20 -2.72 15.15
N GLN A 32 -22.73 -3.52 14.24
CA GLN A 32 -23.20 -4.89 14.50
C GLN A 32 -22.03 -5.82 14.95
N ILE A 33 -21.24 -5.38 15.93
CA ILE A 33 -20.05 -6.04 16.43
C ILE A 33 -20.48 -7.11 17.42
N SER A 34 -20.13 -8.36 17.11
CA SER A 34 -20.02 -9.39 18.13
C SER A 34 -19.09 -8.89 19.24
N GLN A 35 -19.58 -8.76 20.48
CA GLN A 35 -18.76 -8.32 21.62
C GLN A 35 -17.74 -9.40 22.07
N GLY A 36 -17.25 -10.24 21.14
CA GLY A 36 -16.27 -11.30 21.38
C GLY A 36 -16.77 -12.42 22.29
N LYS A 37 -18.08 -12.49 22.51
CA LYS A 37 -18.71 -13.54 23.32
C LYS A 37 -19.27 -14.63 22.41
N MET A 38 -19.29 -15.84 22.93
CA MET A 38 -19.83 -17.00 22.22
C MET A 38 -21.23 -17.32 22.74
N PRO A 39 -22.06 -17.98 21.91
CA PRO A 39 -23.30 -18.58 22.36
C PRO A 39 -23.07 -19.49 23.56
N GLN A 40 -24.13 -19.72 24.33
CA GLN A 40 -24.10 -20.59 25.48
C GLN A 40 -23.67 -22.01 25.07
N GLN A 41 -22.75 -22.59 25.85
CA GLN A 41 -22.22 -23.94 25.62
C GLN A 41 -21.50 -24.15 24.25
N TRP A 42 -21.08 -23.10 23.52
CA TRP A 42 -20.49 -23.18 22.16
C TRP A 42 -19.31 -24.16 22.04
N ASN A 43 -18.30 -24.02 22.89
CA ASN A 43 -17.10 -24.88 22.90
C ASN A 43 -17.20 -26.02 23.92
N THR A 44 -18.40 -26.57 24.10
CA THR A 44 -18.63 -27.68 25.04
C THR A 44 -19.18 -28.89 24.30
N SER A 45 -18.85 -30.09 24.81
CA SER A 45 -19.43 -31.34 24.33
C SER A 45 -20.84 -31.61 24.88
N GLU A 46 -21.43 -30.66 25.61
CA GLU A 46 -22.77 -30.82 26.16
C GLU A 46 -23.82 -30.68 25.05
N PRO A 47 -24.72 -31.67 24.88
CA PRO A 47 -25.76 -31.58 23.88
C PRO A 47 -26.78 -30.50 24.29
N VAL A 48 -26.97 -29.51 23.44
CA VAL A 48 -28.03 -28.50 23.59
C VAL A 48 -29.33 -29.05 23.01
N SER A 49 -30.37 -29.17 23.83
CA SER A 49 -31.69 -29.59 23.36
C SER A 49 -32.42 -28.40 22.72
N ILE A 50 -32.75 -28.52 21.42
CA ILE A 50 -33.46 -27.49 20.65
C ILE A 50 -34.83 -28.00 20.23
N GLU A 51 -35.85 -27.19 20.47
CA GLU A 51 -37.18 -27.38 19.88
C GLU A 51 -37.21 -26.67 18.52
N TRP A 52 -37.49 -27.43 17.47
CA TRP A 52 -37.44 -26.96 16.08
C TRP A 52 -38.84 -26.68 15.55
N MET A 53 -39.03 -25.47 15.03
CA MET A 53 -40.15 -25.14 14.16
C MET A 53 -39.79 -25.57 12.72
N GLU A 54 -40.62 -26.45 12.16
CA GLU A 54 -40.45 -26.94 10.79
C GLU A 54 -41.17 -26.04 9.80
N PHE A 55 -40.44 -25.53 8.82
CA PHE A 55 -41.00 -24.86 7.65
C PHE A 55 -41.22 -25.86 6.52
N GLU A 56 -42.19 -25.54 5.65
CA GLU A 56 -42.40 -26.32 4.44
C GLU A 56 -41.18 -26.20 3.50
N ALA A 57 -40.88 -27.28 2.80
CA ALA A 57 -39.85 -27.27 1.76
C ALA A 57 -40.30 -26.36 0.62
N LEU A 58 -39.36 -25.59 0.05
CA LEU A 58 -39.64 -24.72 -1.09
C LEU A 58 -39.75 -25.53 -2.38
N ASP A 59 -40.64 -25.10 -3.28
CA ASP A 59 -40.73 -25.63 -4.65
C ASP A 59 -39.63 -24.99 -5.52
N LEU A 60 -38.45 -25.62 -5.53
CA LEU A 60 -37.28 -25.12 -6.23
C LEU A 60 -37.47 -25.06 -7.75
N GLU A 61 -38.30 -25.93 -8.34
CA GLU A 61 -38.58 -25.93 -9.79
C GLU A 61 -39.46 -24.73 -10.16
N GLN A 62 -40.49 -24.44 -9.34
CA GLN A 62 -41.29 -23.24 -9.52
C GLN A 62 -40.45 -21.97 -9.35
N LEU A 63 -39.63 -21.90 -8.29
CA LEU A 63 -38.80 -20.73 -8.01
C LEU A 63 -37.79 -20.47 -9.13
N ALA A 64 -37.13 -21.50 -9.65
CA ALA A 64 -36.22 -21.38 -10.79
C ALA A 64 -36.92 -20.83 -12.05
N SER A 65 -38.17 -21.25 -12.31
CA SER A 65 -38.96 -20.76 -13.44
C SER A 65 -39.36 -19.28 -13.29
N GLU A 66 -39.74 -18.88 -12.07
CA GLU A 66 -40.03 -17.47 -11.74
C GLU A 66 -38.78 -16.60 -11.88
N ASP A 67 -37.65 -17.05 -11.34
CA ASP A 67 -36.40 -16.30 -11.37
C ASP A 67 -35.84 -16.17 -12.80
N ALA A 68 -35.98 -17.20 -13.64
CA ALA A 68 -35.61 -17.13 -15.06
C ALA A 68 -36.49 -16.13 -15.85
N ALA A 69 -37.69 -15.83 -15.37
CA ALA A 69 -38.55 -14.81 -15.96
C ALA A 69 -38.14 -13.39 -15.53
N THR A 70 -37.75 -13.20 -14.26
CA THR A 70 -37.32 -11.89 -13.72
C THR A 70 -35.92 -11.51 -14.16
N ALA A 71 -34.99 -12.47 -14.31
CA ALA A 71 -33.61 -12.24 -14.77
C ALA A 71 -33.50 -11.57 -16.15
N LYS A 72 -34.60 -11.46 -16.90
CA LYS A 72 -34.67 -10.74 -18.19
C LYS A 72 -34.78 -9.22 -18.04
N PHE A 73 -35.00 -8.71 -16.82
CA PHE A 73 -35.20 -7.30 -16.54
C PHE A 73 -34.09 -6.79 -15.64
N LYS A 74 -33.35 -5.75 -16.06
CA LYS A 74 -32.19 -5.24 -15.30
C LYS A 74 -32.59 -4.66 -13.94
N ASP A 75 -33.81 -4.16 -13.83
CA ASP A 75 -34.36 -3.55 -12.60
C ASP A 75 -34.88 -4.58 -11.59
N ALA A 76 -34.87 -5.88 -11.93
CA ALA A 76 -35.33 -6.93 -11.01
C ALA A 76 -34.18 -7.34 -10.07
N PRO A 77 -34.34 -7.18 -8.74
CA PRO A 77 -33.29 -7.54 -7.79
C PRO A 77 -33.08 -9.06 -7.76
N TRP A 78 -31.86 -9.49 -7.43
CA TRP A 78 -31.53 -10.90 -7.38
C TRP A 78 -32.14 -11.54 -6.13
N ARG A 79 -33.10 -12.44 -6.33
CA ARG A 79 -33.81 -13.17 -5.27
C ARG A 79 -33.00 -14.40 -4.86
N PHE A 80 -32.72 -14.52 -3.57
CA PHE A 80 -32.04 -15.68 -2.98
C PHE A 80 -32.87 -16.41 -1.91
N GLY A 81 -33.91 -15.76 -1.39
CA GLY A 81 -34.73 -16.29 -0.33
C GLY A 81 -36.20 -15.91 -0.47
N ILE A 82 -37.05 -16.66 0.23
CA ILE A 82 -38.48 -16.42 0.35
C ILE A 82 -38.76 -15.80 1.71
N GLU A 83 -39.44 -14.66 1.69
CA GLU A 83 -39.83 -13.93 2.89
C GLU A 83 -41.12 -14.51 3.48
N HIS A 84 -41.05 -14.88 4.75
CA HIS A 84 -42.21 -15.30 5.54
C HIS A 84 -42.53 -14.23 6.56
N GLU A 85 -43.73 -13.66 6.47
CA GLU A 85 -44.27 -12.81 7.54
C GLU A 85 -44.64 -13.68 8.74
N VAL A 86 -44.05 -13.38 9.89
CA VAL A 86 -44.22 -14.13 11.14
C VAL A 86 -44.55 -13.19 12.29
N LEU A 87 -44.88 -13.74 13.45
CA LEU A 87 -45.03 -12.97 14.69
C LEU A 87 -44.54 -13.84 15.85
N TRP A 88 -43.22 -13.99 15.95
CA TRP A 88 -42.61 -14.77 17.01
C TRP A 88 -42.16 -13.85 18.13
N ASP A 89 -42.79 -14.03 19.28
CA ASP A 89 -42.50 -13.29 20.50
C ASP A 89 -41.81 -14.24 21.49
N ALA A 90 -40.69 -13.83 22.06
CA ALA A 90 -39.93 -14.61 23.04
C ALA A 90 -40.74 -14.99 24.31
N GLU A 91 -41.87 -14.33 24.58
CA GLU A 91 -42.81 -14.72 25.64
C GLU A 91 -43.65 -15.95 25.27
N THR A 92 -43.95 -16.14 23.98
CA THR A 92 -44.92 -17.15 23.50
C THR A 92 -44.31 -18.21 22.60
N HIS A 93 -43.13 -17.97 22.05
CA HIS A 93 -42.40 -18.85 21.14
C HIS A 93 -41.01 -19.15 21.69
N GLY A 94 -40.50 -20.34 21.38
CA GLY A 94 -39.22 -20.82 21.88
C GLY A 94 -39.30 -21.28 23.34
N THR A 95 -38.14 -21.65 23.88
CA THR A 95 -38.05 -22.33 25.18
C THR A 95 -37.04 -21.63 26.07
N TRP A 96 -37.49 -21.30 27.29
CA TRP A 96 -36.63 -20.76 28.35
C TRP A 96 -36.08 -21.89 29.22
N THR A 97 -34.79 -21.84 29.49
CA THR A 97 -34.04 -22.79 30.31
C THR A 97 -33.12 -22.05 31.28
N GLN A 98 -32.71 -22.72 32.35
CA GLN A 98 -31.72 -22.20 33.30
C GLN A 98 -30.42 -22.96 33.14
N GLU A 99 -29.37 -22.27 32.73
CA GLU A 99 -28.08 -22.88 32.38
C GLU A 99 -26.94 -22.18 33.14
N GLY A 100 -26.48 -22.83 34.21
CA GLY A 100 -25.47 -22.25 35.10
C GLY A 100 -26.00 -20.99 35.79
N ALA A 101 -25.40 -19.84 35.48
CA ALA A 101 -25.76 -18.53 36.03
C ALA A 101 -26.72 -17.73 35.14
N TYR A 102 -27.18 -18.30 34.02
CA TYR A 102 -27.98 -17.61 33.01
C TYR A 102 -29.40 -18.17 32.92
N ASP A 103 -30.35 -17.29 32.60
CA ASP A 103 -31.62 -17.65 31.99
C ASP A 103 -31.44 -17.53 30.47
N VAL A 104 -31.76 -18.60 29.74
CA VAL A 104 -31.46 -18.75 28.31
C VAL A 104 -32.73 -19.10 27.54
N TRP A 105 -33.09 -18.28 26.56
CA TRP A 105 -34.16 -18.50 25.60
C TRP A 105 -33.58 -19.01 24.28
N ARG A 106 -34.23 -20.01 23.69
CA ARG A 106 -33.89 -20.49 22.35
C ARG A 106 -35.14 -20.69 21.50
N LEU A 107 -35.07 -20.23 20.25
CA LEU A 107 -36.05 -20.52 19.20
C LEU A 107 -35.31 -21.11 18.00
N GLY A 108 -35.51 -22.41 17.74
CA GLY A 108 -34.95 -23.09 16.57
C GLY A 108 -35.94 -23.10 15.41
N VAL A 109 -35.46 -22.76 14.21
CA VAL A 109 -36.21 -22.88 12.96
C VAL A 109 -35.42 -23.69 11.95
N ARG A 110 -36.09 -24.55 11.19
CA ARG A 110 -35.44 -25.32 10.12
C ARG A 110 -36.40 -25.63 9.00
N ALA A 111 -35.85 -25.85 7.81
CA ALA A 111 -36.59 -26.33 6.66
C ALA A 111 -35.72 -27.29 5.85
N GLU A 112 -36.36 -28.28 5.23
CA GLU A 112 -35.67 -29.07 4.23
C GLU A 112 -35.27 -28.17 3.05
N LEU A 113 -34.06 -28.38 2.54
CA LEU A 113 -33.48 -27.65 1.43
C LEU A 113 -33.21 -26.14 1.62
N ALA A 114 -33.38 -25.59 2.82
CA ALA A 114 -32.94 -24.21 3.07
C ALA A 114 -31.41 -24.10 3.00
N THR A 115 -30.93 -23.10 2.28
CA THR A 115 -29.48 -22.81 2.15
C THR A 115 -28.99 -21.90 3.27
N SER A 116 -29.81 -20.93 3.68
CA SER A 116 -29.49 -19.92 4.67
C SER A 116 -30.76 -19.36 5.33
N TRP A 117 -30.58 -18.63 6.42
CA TRP A 117 -31.65 -17.88 7.11
C TRP A 117 -31.21 -16.46 7.44
N SER A 118 -32.15 -15.52 7.35
CA SER A 118 -32.02 -14.18 7.94
C SER A 118 -33.34 -13.79 8.61
N PHE A 119 -33.31 -12.80 9.50
CA PHE A 119 -34.46 -12.42 10.31
C PHE A 119 -34.57 -10.91 10.45
N TYR A 120 -35.80 -10.42 10.60
CA TYR A 120 -36.04 -9.05 11.02
C TYR A 120 -36.87 -9.03 12.30
N PHE A 121 -36.31 -8.39 13.33
CA PHE A 121 -37.00 -8.06 14.56
C PHE A 121 -37.71 -6.72 14.37
N SER A 122 -39.04 -6.72 14.48
CA SER A 122 -39.83 -5.49 14.54
C SER A 122 -39.76 -4.83 15.92
N SER A 123 -39.41 -5.61 16.95
CA SER A 123 -39.06 -5.14 18.28
C SER A 123 -37.80 -5.87 18.76
N PHE A 124 -36.76 -5.11 19.02
CA PHE A 124 -35.51 -5.53 19.63
C PHE A 124 -35.24 -4.58 20.81
N ASP A 125 -35.59 -5.04 22.00
CA ASP A 125 -35.34 -4.38 23.28
C ASP A 125 -34.68 -5.41 24.19
N VAL A 126 -33.41 -5.19 24.50
CA VAL A 126 -32.55 -6.09 25.25
C VAL A 126 -32.01 -5.35 26.47
N PRO A 127 -32.37 -5.76 27.69
CA PRO A 127 -31.89 -5.07 28.88
C PRO A 127 -30.37 -5.14 29.00
N LYS A 128 -29.78 -4.13 29.67
CA LYS A 128 -28.31 -4.07 29.85
C LYS A 128 -27.79 -5.34 30.54
N GLY A 129 -26.88 -6.04 29.86
CA GLY A 129 -26.33 -7.33 30.31
C GLY A 129 -26.99 -8.55 29.67
N GLY A 130 -28.04 -8.36 28.87
CA GLY A 130 -28.60 -9.36 27.97
C GLY A 130 -27.85 -9.43 26.63
N GLU A 131 -27.84 -10.61 26.04
CA GLU A 131 -27.11 -10.92 24.80
C GLU A 131 -27.94 -11.84 23.90
N LEU A 132 -28.14 -11.45 22.65
CA LEU A 132 -28.73 -12.27 21.60
C LEU A 132 -27.63 -12.81 20.68
N PHE A 133 -27.72 -14.08 20.31
CA PHE A 133 -26.90 -14.77 19.34
C PHE A 133 -27.79 -15.45 18.30
N VAL A 134 -27.26 -15.63 17.11
CA VAL A 134 -27.92 -16.40 16.05
C VAL A 134 -26.93 -17.41 15.53
N TRP A 135 -27.21 -18.70 15.63
CA TRP A 135 -26.22 -19.73 15.29
C TRP A 135 -26.83 -20.88 14.49
N ASN A 136 -26.03 -21.51 13.63
CA ASN A 136 -26.53 -22.52 12.71
C ASN A 136 -26.61 -23.90 13.35
N ALA A 137 -27.47 -24.77 12.83
CA ALA A 137 -27.71 -26.09 13.39
C ALA A 137 -26.44 -26.97 13.47
N SER A 138 -25.47 -26.77 12.58
CA SER A 138 -24.16 -27.45 12.62
C SER A 138 -23.23 -26.94 13.73
N ARG A 139 -23.54 -25.78 14.31
CA ARG A 139 -22.73 -25.06 15.31
C ARG A 139 -21.33 -24.72 14.82
N GLU A 140 -21.24 -24.37 13.55
CA GLU A 140 -19.98 -23.98 12.88
C GLU A 140 -19.88 -22.46 12.74
N ALA A 141 -21.01 -21.76 12.70
CA ALA A 141 -21.06 -20.30 12.53
C ALA A 141 -22.14 -19.67 13.41
N PHE A 142 -21.88 -18.44 13.85
CA PHE A 142 -22.84 -17.62 14.58
C PHE A 142 -22.66 -16.12 14.32
N LEU A 143 -23.74 -15.37 14.55
CA LEU A 143 -23.80 -13.91 14.60
C LEU A 143 -24.10 -13.45 16.03
N GLY A 144 -23.70 -12.23 16.36
CA GLY A 144 -23.83 -11.65 17.69
C GLY A 144 -22.57 -11.89 18.55
N SER A 145 -22.50 -11.43 19.80
CA SER A 145 -23.62 -10.98 20.63
C SER A 145 -24.22 -9.63 20.22
N PHE A 146 -25.51 -9.59 19.93
CA PHE A 146 -26.30 -8.36 19.87
C PHE A 146 -26.77 -7.99 21.27
N THR A 147 -26.69 -6.73 21.64
CA THR A 147 -26.98 -6.25 23.00
C THR A 147 -27.81 -4.97 22.95
N TYR A 148 -28.10 -4.38 24.11
CA TYR A 148 -28.73 -3.05 24.20
C TYR A 148 -28.04 -1.96 23.34
N ALA A 149 -26.76 -2.14 23.00
CA ALA A 149 -26.03 -1.22 22.13
C ALA A 149 -26.51 -1.24 20.67
N ASN A 150 -27.21 -2.31 20.26
CA ASN A 150 -27.78 -2.45 18.92
C ASN A 150 -29.22 -1.92 18.85
N GLU A 151 -29.79 -1.44 19.96
CA GLU A 151 -31.11 -0.81 19.97
C GLU A 151 -31.10 0.52 19.22
N LYS A 152 -32.16 0.74 18.47
CA LYS A 152 -32.31 1.93 17.62
C LYS A 152 -33.57 2.68 18.01
N PRO A 153 -33.65 3.99 17.75
CA PRO A 153 -34.85 4.77 18.05
C PRO A 153 -36.15 4.22 17.45
N TRP A 154 -36.05 3.52 16.32
CA TRP A 154 -37.18 2.88 15.64
C TRP A 154 -37.45 1.44 16.09
N GLY A 155 -36.63 0.88 16.96
CA GLY A 155 -36.93 -0.30 17.77
C GLY A 155 -36.71 -1.67 17.11
N GLY A 156 -36.30 -1.76 15.86
CA GLY A 156 -36.07 -3.06 15.20
C GLY A 156 -34.60 -3.36 14.90
N LEU A 157 -34.37 -4.57 14.40
CA LEU A 157 -33.04 -5.07 14.07
C LEU A 157 -33.14 -6.11 12.94
N ALA A 158 -32.49 -5.85 11.81
CA ALA A 158 -32.22 -6.90 10.84
C ALA A 158 -31.05 -7.77 11.35
N ILE A 159 -31.11 -9.06 11.08
CA ILE A 159 -30.03 -10.01 11.33
C ILE A 159 -29.50 -10.45 9.97
N GLY A 160 -28.18 -10.43 9.81
CA GLY A 160 -27.50 -10.93 8.62
C GLY A 160 -27.79 -12.40 8.32
N LEU A 161 -27.37 -12.85 7.15
CA LEU A 161 -27.53 -14.24 6.72
C LEU A 161 -26.66 -15.16 7.55
N LEU A 162 -27.20 -16.34 7.84
CA LEU A 162 -26.45 -17.45 8.40
C LEU A 162 -26.74 -18.74 7.62
N ASP A 163 -25.67 -19.44 7.24
CA ASP A 163 -25.76 -20.67 6.46
C ASP A 163 -26.32 -21.85 7.24
N GLY A 164 -27.11 -22.65 6.54
CA GLY A 164 -27.59 -23.94 7.00
C GLY A 164 -29.10 -24.11 6.84
N ASN A 165 -29.52 -25.38 6.88
CA ASN A 165 -30.94 -25.74 6.80
C ASN A 165 -31.72 -25.44 8.08
N GLY A 166 -31.04 -25.06 9.16
CA GLY A 166 -31.66 -24.63 10.40
C GLY A 166 -30.79 -23.68 11.19
N VAL A 167 -31.44 -22.76 11.90
CA VAL A 167 -30.81 -21.70 12.70
C VAL A 167 -31.54 -21.57 14.03
N VAL A 168 -30.79 -21.20 15.06
CA VAL A 168 -31.29 -20.93 16.41
C VAL A 168 -31.06 -19.48 16.77
N LEU A 169 -32.14 -18.80 17.17
CA LEU A 169 -32.09 -17.54 17.88
C LEU A 169 -31.92 -17.86 19.37
N GLU A 170 -30.84 -17.39 19.97
CA GLU A 170 -30.53 -17.63 21.39
C GLU A 170 -30.35 -16.30 22.12
N TYR A 171 -31.19 -16.05 23.12
CA TYR A 171 -30.99 -14.94 24.03
C TYR A 171 -30.56 -15.46 25.40
N ARG A 172 -29.61 -14.79 26.04
CA ARG A 172 -29.23 -15.08 27.43
C ARG A 172 -29.12 -13.82 28.28
N GLN A 173 -29.42 -13.96 29.56
CA GLN A 173 -29.21 -12.94 30.58
C GLN A 173 -28.81 -13.56 31.93
N LEU A 174 -28.11 -12.80 32.78
CA LEU A 174 -27.75 -13.27 34.12
C LEU A 174 -29.00 -13.46 34.98
N GLN A 175 -29.02 -14.55 35.75
CA GLN A 175 -30.07 -14.80 36.74
C GLN A 175 -30.13 -13.64 37.75
N GLY A 176 -31.34 -13.12 37.95
CA GLY A 176 -31.61 -11.97 38.83
C GLY A 176 -31.74 -10.62 38.12
N LEU A 177 -31.52 -10.57 36.80
CA LEU A 177 -31.98 -9.44 35.98
C LEU A 177 -33.52 -9.48 35.93
N MET A 178 -34.17 -8.46 36.50
CA MET A 178 -35.63 -8.40 36.61
C MET A 178 -36.32 -7.89 35.34
N GLU A 179 -35.57 -7.19 34.49
CA GLU A 179 -36.04 -6.74 33.18
C GLU A 179 -36.01 -7.91 32.22
N THR A 180 -37.10 -8.10 31.48
CA THR A 180 -37.24 -9.12 30.43
C THR A 180 -37.03 -8.48 29.07
N PRO A 181 -36.40 -9.17 28.11
CA PRO A 181 -36.25 -8.64 26.76
C PRO A 181 -37.60 -8.60 26.03
N THR A 182 -37.78 -7.65 25.11
CA THR A 182 -38.87 -7.65 24.13
C THR A 182 -38.30 -7.97 22.76
N LEU A 183 -38.43 -9.23 22.35
CA LEU A 183 -37.92 -9.75 21.08
C LEU A 183 -39.09 -10.24 20.23
N ILE A 184 -39.41 -9.49 19.17
CA ILE A 184 -40.48 -9.82 18.22
C ILE A 184 -39.90 -9.95 16.83
N VAL A 185 -39.82 -11.18 16.32
CA VAL A 185 -39.48 -11.47 14.92
C VAL A 185 -40.74 -11.30 14.08
N SER A 186 -40.68 -10.43 13.08
CA SER A 186 -41.79 -10.22 12.14
C SER A 186 -41.52 -10.74 10.74
N GLN A 187 -40.26 -11.06 10.42
CA GLN A 187 -39.90 -11.67 9.15
C GLN A 187 -38.82 -12.73 9.36
N ALA A 188 -38.99 -13.87 8.70
CA ALA A 188 -37.98 -14.89 8.52
C ALA A 188 -37.77 -15.13 7.03
N VAL A 189 -36.52 -15.09 6.57
CA VAL A 189 -36.17 -15.36 5.18
C VAL A 189 -35.62 -16.78 5.09
N GLN A 190 -36.27 -17.60 4.27
CA GLN A 190 -35.82 -18.95 3.95
C GLN A 190 -35.03 -18.91 2.64
N GLY A 191 -33.70 -19.03 2.72
CA GLY A 191 -32.81 -19.04 1.57
C GLY A 191 -32.96 -20.34 0.75
N TYR A 192 -32.94 -20.21 -0.57
CA TYR A 192 -32.88 -21.32 -1.52
C TYR A 192 -31.75 -21.18 -2.55
N ARG A 193 -31.13 -20.00 -2.64
CA ARG A 193 -29.83 -19.78 -3.29
C ARG A 193 -28.83 -19.35 -2.24
N SER A 194 -27.56 -19.62 -2.49
CA SER A 194 -26.49 -19.24 -1.57
C SER A 194 -25.94 -17.87 -1.97
N LEU A 195 -25.82 -16.97 -0.99
CA LEU A 195 -24.94 -15.80 -1.07
C LEU A 195 -23.53 -16.11 -0.52
N LEU A 196 -23.31 -17.30 0.04
CA LEU A 196 -22.20 -17.59 0.96
C LEU A 196 -21.25 -18.69 0.48
N LYS A 197 -21.67 -19.56 -0.44
CA LYS A 197 -21.00 -20.82 -0.81
C LYS A 197 -21.26 -21.21 -2.26
N ARG A 198 -20.28 -21.81 -2.95
CA ARG A 198 -20.30 -22.28 -4.36
C ARG A 198 -21.42 -23.28 -4.67
N ALA A 199 -21.90 -23.35 -5.93
CA ALA A 199 -22.86 -24.38 -6.39
C ALA A 199 -22.41 -25.80 -6.06
N GLU A 200 -21.11 -26.06 -6.24
CA GLU A 200 -20.50 -27.38 -6.05
C GLU A 200 -20.40 -27.78 -4.57
N GLU A 201 -20.45 -26.81 -3.65
CA GLU A 201 -20.55 -27.05 -2.19
C GLU A 201 -22.00 -27.29 -1.74
N VAL A 202 -22.97 -27.02 -2.62
CA VAL A 202 -24.38 -27.28 -2.40
C VAL A 202 -24.73 -28.61 -3.08
N ASP A 203 -24.94 -29.66 -2.28
CA ASP A 203 -25.26 -31.04 -2.67
C ASP A 203 -25.98 -31.14 -4.05
N GLU A 204 -25.50 -32.01 -4.96
CA GLU A 204 -26.09 -32.27 -6.30
C GLU A 204 -27.63 -32.46 -6.27
N LYS A 205 -28.17 -32.82 -5.10
CA LYS A 205 -29.60 -32.97 -4.82
C LYS A 205 -30.41 -31.67 -4.82
N MET A 206 -29.80 -30.49 -4.69
CA MET A 206 -30.56 -29.26 -4.45
C MET A 206 -30.83 -28.44 -5.72
N ASN A 207 -30.21 -28.75 -6.88
CA ASN A 207 -30.37 -27.96 -8.12
C ASN A 207 -30.19 -26.44 -7.86
N VAL A 208 -29.36 -26.09 -6.87
CA VAL A 208 -29.14 -24.72 -6.42
C VAL A 208 -28.11 -24.11 -7.34
N GLN A 209 -28.51 -23.08 -8.06
CA GLN A 209 -27.55 -22.16 -8.67
C GLN A 209 -26.67 -21.59 -7.56
N GLY A 210 -25.37 -21.83 -7.62
CA GLY A 210 -24.41 -21.33 -6.65
C GLY A 210 -23.11 -20.86 -7.32
N PRO A 211 -22.40 -19.92 -6.67
CA PRO A 211 -21.51 -18.90 -7.21
C PRO A 211 -20.09 -19.42 -7.43
N PHE A 212 -19.39 -19.32 -8.55
CA PHE A 212 -19.59 -18.62 -9.81
C PHE A 212 -20.98 -18.68 -10.46
N GLY A 213 -21.40 -17.58 -11.08
CA GLY A 213 -22.48 -17.58 -12.07
C GLY A 213 -23.79 -16.92 -11.66
N ASN A 214 -23.83 -16.13 -10.58
CA ASN A 214 -24.93 -15.16 -10.41
C ASN A 214 -24.72 -14.00 -11.36
N SER A 215 -23.50 -13.44 -11.34
CA SER A 215 -23.03 -12.49 -12.33
C SER A 215 -22.42 -13.20 -13.54
N GLY A 216 -22.48 -12.58 -14.72
CA GLY A 216 -21.91 -13.14 -15.94
C GLY A 216 -20.37 -13.28 -15.88
N SER A 217 -19.80 -14.22 -16.64
CA SER A 217 -18.38 -14.58 -16.56
C SER A 217 -17.40 -13.52 -17.11
N CYS A 218 -17.90 -12.44 -17.71
CA CYS A 218 -17.07 -11.30 -18.11
C CYS A 218 -16.78 -10.32 -16.97
N ASN A 219 -17.45 -10.45 -15.80
CA ASN A 219 -17.17 -9.62 -14.64
C ASN A 219 -15.84 -10.00 -14.00
N ILE A 220 -15.08 -8.99 -13.55
CA ILE A 220 -13.74 -9.17 -13.00
C ILE A 220 -13.81 -9.07 -11.48
N ASN A 221 -13.30 -10.06 -10.74
CA ASN A 221 -13.22 -9.96 -9.28
C ASN A 221 -12.32 -8.79 -8.89
N VAL A 222 -12.69 -8.04 -7.85
CA VAL A 222 -11.93 -6.84 -7.45
C VAL A 222 -10.48 -7.10 -7.02
N ASN A 223 -10.16 -8.36 -6.66
CA ASN A 223 -8.81 -8.80 -6.28
C ASN A 223 -8.05 -9.49 -7.43
N CYS A 224 -8.53 -9.33 -8.67
CA CYS A 224 -7.74 -9.64 -9.86
C CYS A 224 -6.65 -8.59 -10.10
N PRO A 225 -5.62 -8.89 -10.92
CA PRO A 225 -4.55 -7.94 -11.25
C PRO A 225 -5.05 -6.58 -11.75
N GLU A 226 -6.18 -6.54 -12.46
CA GLU A 226 -6.81 -5.31 -12.94
C GLU A 226 -7.24 -4.40 -11.79
N GLY A 227 -7.59 -4.95 -10.63
CA GLY A 227 -7.97 -4.21 -9.43
C GLY A 227 -6.81 -3.86 -8.49
N ALA A 228 -5.55 -4.09 -8.88
CA ALA A 228 -4.38 -3.86 -8.02
C ALA A 228 -4.30 -2.42 -7.49
N ASP A 229 -4.68 -1.44 -8.31
CA ASP A 229 -4.65 -0.02 -7.91
C ASP A 229 -5.86 0.40 -7.06
N TRP A 230 -6.88 -0.45 -6.94
CA TRP A 230 -8.19 -0.12 -6.36
C TRP A 230 -8.42 -0.75 -4.97
N GLN A 231 -7.34 -1.14 -4.30
CA GLN A 231 -7.41 -1.85 -3.02
C GLN A 231 -7.93 -0.99 -1.87
N ILE A 232 -7.82 0.33 -1.98
CA ILE A 232 -8.35 1.27 -0.99
C ILE A 232 -9.85 1.48 -1.23
N GLU A 233 -10.25 1.91 -2.42
CA GLU A 233 -11.63 2.28 -2.74
C GLU A 233 -12.59 1.10 -2.65
N LYS A 234 -12.13 -0.11 -2.99
CA LYS A 234 -12.97 -1.30 -2.91
C LYS A 234 -13.53 -1.50 -1.50
N THR A 235 -12.81 -1.11 -0.45
CA THR A 235 -13.24 -1.35 0.94
C THR A 235 -14.44 -0.50 1.33
N ALA A 236 -14.65 0.64 0.66
CA ALA A 236 -15.80 1.50 0.83
C ALA A 236 -17.10 0.87 0.28
N VAL A 237 -16.99 -0.03 -0.70
CA VAL A 237 -18.13 -0.61 -1.42
C VAL A 237 -18.75 -1.77 -0.65
N ALA A 238 -20.08 -1.77 -0.55
CA ALA A 238 -20.85 -2.80 0.13
C ALA A 238 -22.07 -3.27 -0.67
N LEU A 239 -22.44 -4.54 -0.46
CA LEU A 239 -23.67 -5.14 -0.96
C LEU A 239 -24.85 -4.79 -0.04
N ILE A 240 -25.97 -4.35 -0.62
CA ILE A 240 -27.22 -4.09 0.09
C ILE A 240 -28.16 -5.29 -0.05
N VAL A 241 -28.51 -5.89 1.07
CA VAL A 241 -29.53 -6.95 1.17
C VAL A 241 -30.78 -6.41 1.85
N ASN A 242 -31.93 -6.72 1.28
CA ASN A 242 -33.23 -6.42 1.84
C ASN A 242 -34.12 -7.67 1.77
N GLY A 243 -34.47 -8.22 2.93
CA GLY A 243 -35.25 -9.46 3.00
C GLY A 243 -34.58 -10.61 2.24
N GLY A 244 -35.31 -11.21 1.30
CA GLY A 244 -34.84 -12.31 0.45
C GLY A 244 -34.08 -11.89 -0.82
N PHE A 245 -33.66 -10.63 -0.91
CA PHE A 245 -33.10 -10.05 -2.13
C PHE A 245 -31.73 -9.39 -1.88
N ALA A 246 -30.76 -9.73 -2.74
CA ALA A 246 -29.56 -8.91 -2.93
C ALA A 246 -29.96 -7.76 -3.85
N SER A 247 -30.26 -6.63 -3.21
CA SER A 247 -31.10 -5.60 -3.81
C SER A 247 -30.28 -4.66 -4.68
N CYS A 248 -29.19 -4.12 -4.15
CA CYS A 248 -28.39 -3.06 -4.76
C CYS A 248 -26.97 -3.03 -4.17
N SER A 249 -26.14 -2.11 -4.66
CA SER A 249 -24.81 -1.78 -4.16
C SER A 249 -24.77 -0.35 -3.60
N GLY A 250 -23.70 0.00 -2.91
CA GLY A 250 -23.41 1.38 -2.52
C GLY A 250 -22.00 1.52 -1.97
N SER A 251 -21.65 2.72 -1.51
CA SER A 251 -20.33 3.00 -0.96
C SER A 251 -20.38 3.93 0.24
N MET A 252 -19.48 3.73 1.20
CA MET A 252 -19.17 4.73 2.22
C MET A 252 -18.56 5.96 1.57
N ILE A 253 -18.96 7.14 2.00
CA ILE A 253 -18.51 8.42 1.42
C ILE A 253 -18.04 9.39 2.50
N ASN A 254 -16.90 10.02 2.24
CA ASN A 254 -16.26 10.94 3.17
C ASN A 254 -16.96 12.31 3.21
N ASN A 255 -16.73 13.08 4.28
CA ASN A 255 -17.20 14.44 4.45
C ASN A 255 -16.06 15.37 4.85
N THR A 256 -16.23 16.69 4.68
CA THR A 256 -15.15 17.67 4.90
C THR A 256 -14.67 17.81 6.36
N ALA A 257 -15.34 17.16 7.33
CA ALA A 257 -14.86 17.05 8.70
C ALA A 257 -13.92 15.84 8.93
N ASN A 258 -13.81 14.90 7.99
CA ASN A 258 -13.00 13.67 8.09
C ASN A 258 -13.23 12.94 9.43
N ASP A 259 -14.49 12.76 9.81
CA ASP A 259 -14.88 12.31 11.15
C ASP A 259 -15.39 10.87 11.21
N GLY A 260 -15.44 10.16 10.07
CA GLY A 260 -15.95 8.81 9.96
C GLY A 260 -17.47 8.69 10.20
N THR A 261 -18.23 9.79 10.10
CA THR A 261 -19.70 9.72 10.12
C THR A 261 -20.18 8.79 9.00
N PRO A 262 -20.98 7.74 9.29
CA PRO A 262 -21.20 6.63 8.38
C PRO A 262 -22.22 6.93 7.27
N TYR A 263 -21.89 7.90 6.44
CA TYR A 263 -22.63 8.22 5.23
C TYR A 263 -22.38 7.18 4.15
N PHE A 264 -23.47 6.72 3.55
CA PHE A 264 -23.50 5.67 2.55
C PHE A 264 -24.30 6.14 1.34
N LEU A 265 -23.63 6.22 0.20
CA LEU A 265 -24.19 6.62 -1.09
C LEU A 265 -24.76 5.41 -1.82
N THR A 266 -25.97 5.53 -2.35
CA THR A 266 -26.60 4.53 -3.22
C THR A 266 -27.59 5.20 -4.17
N ALA A 267 -28.34 4.42 -4.94
CA ALA A 267 -29.32 4.92 -5.90
C ALA A 267 -30.71 5.12 -5.28
N ASN A 268 -31.42 6.16 -5.72
CA ASN A 268 -32.77 6.45 -5.25
C ASN A 268 -33.79 5.39 -5.68
N HIS A 269 -33.66 4.80 -6.88
CA HIS A 269 -34.57 3.74 -7.32
C HIS A 269 -34.44 2.44 -6.51
N CYS A 270 -33.34 2.25 -5.77
CA CYS A 270 -33.16 1.14 -4.84
C CYS A 270 -33.99 1.29 -3.56
N LEU A 271 -34.48 2.50 -3.26
CA LEU A 271 -35.04 2.81 -1.96
C LEU A 271 -36.33 2.03 -1.66
N GLY A 272 -36.31 1.38 -0.48
CA GLY A 272 -37.46 0.88 0.25
C GLY A 272 -37.48 1.54 1.63
N ASN A 273 -37.25 0.75 2.68
CA ASN A 273 -37.02 1.25 4.03
C ASN A 273 -35.57 0.92 4.47
N PRO A 274 -34.62 1.86 4.38
CA PRO A 274 -33.23 1.61 4.77
C PRO A 274 -33.04 1.09 6.20
N ASN A 275 -34.02 1.28 7.09
CA ASN A 275 -33.99 0.71 8.45
C ASN A 275 -33.95 -0.83 8.45
N THR A 276 -34.53 -1.48 7.43
CA THR A 276 -34.62 -2.96 7.35
C THR A 276 -33.49 -3.60 6.57
N TRP A 277 -32.56 -2.79 6.03
CA TRP A 277 -31.49 -3.29 5.17
C TRP A 277 -30.32 -3.87 5.97
N THR A 278 -29.53 -4.71 5.33
CA THR A 278 -28.22 -5.13 5.80
C THR A 278 -27.16 -4.82 4.74
N TYR A 279 -26.08 -4.18 5.15
CA TYR A 279 -24.96 -3.76 4.30
C TYR A 279 -23.77 -4.68 4.56
N TYR A 280 -23.32 -5.44 3.57
CA TYR A 280 -22.20 -6.37 3.70
C TYR A 280 -20.93 -5.74 3.12
N PHE A 281 -19.98 -5.47 4.01
CA PHE A 281 -18.64 -4.98 3.68
C PHE A 281 -17.71 -6.15 3.43
N ASN A 282 -16.66 -5.89 2.65
CA ASN A 282 -15.65 -6.89 2.28
C ASN A 282 -16.26 -8.19 1.75
N HIS A 283 -17.46 -8.11 1.15
CA HIS A 283 -18.12 -9.25 0.51
C HIS A 283 -17.48 -9.52 -0.86
N GLU A 284 -16.22 -9.89 -0.83
CA GLU A 284 -15.36 -10.06 -2.00
C GLU A 284 -14.66 -11.40 -1.92
N SER A 285 -14.30 -11.91 -3.09
CA SER A 285 -13.41 -13.06 -3.19
C SER A 285 -12.00 -12.67 -2.76
N SER A 286 -11.33 -13.48 -1.95
CA SER A 286 -9.90 -13.29 -1.65
C SER A 286 -9.01 -13.46 -2.87
N THR A 287 -9.49 -14.21 -3.87
CA THR A 287 -8.75 -14.57 -5.09
C THR A 287 -9.39 -13.93 -6.33
N CYS A 288 -8.66 -13.84 -7.44
CA CYS A 288 -9.22 -13.41 -8.74
C CYS A 288 -10.34 -14.33 -9.26
N SER A 289 -10.43 -15.55 -8.74
CA SER A 289 -11.31 -16.62 -9.21
C SER A 289 -12.03 -17.31 -8.04
N GLY A 290 -12.03 -16.71 -6.85
CA GLY A 290 -12.90 -17.16 -5.78
C GLY A 290 -14.30 -16.59 -5.94
N SER A 291 -15.23 -17.17 -5.21
CA SER A 291 -16.67 -16.92 -5.37
C SER A 291 -17.43 -16.93 -4.04
N SER A 292 -16.70 -16.72 -2.95
CA SER A 292 -17.24 -16.53 -1.62
C SER A 292 -16.52 -15.36 -0.97
N GLY A 293 -17.22 -14.64 -0.11
CA GLY A 293 -16.66 -13.55 0.66
C GLY A 293 -17.24 -13.52 2.07
N PRO A 294 -16.56 -12.87 3.02
CA PRO A 294 -17.09 -12.64 4.36
C PRO A 294 -18.52 -12.09 4.34
N THR A 295 -19.36 -12.61 5.23
CA THR A 295 -20.72 -12.07 5.49
C THR A 295 -20.99 -11.80 6.96
N SER A 296 -19.99 -12.06 7.80
CA SER A 296 -19.96 -11.61 9.19
C SER A 296 -19.70 -10.10 9.32
N MET A 297 -19.16 -9.45 8.28
CA MET A 297 -18.87 -8.01 8.24
C MET A 297 -20.08 -7.24 7.71
N SER A 298 -21.12 -7.14 8.52
CA SER A 298 -22.36 -6.48 8.13
C SER A 298 -22.82 -5.40 9.09
N ILE A 299 -23.52 -4.39 8.57
CA ILE A 299 -24.24 -3.40 9.37
C ILE A 299 -25.71 -3.52 9.03
N SER A 300 -26.57 -3.59 10.04
CA SER A 300 -28.01 -3.53 9.83
C SER A 300 -28.52 -2.11 9.99
N GLY A 301 -29.38 -1.70 9.07
CA GLY A 301 -30.21 -0.49 9.09
C GLY A 301 -29.46 0.83 8.85
N GLY A 302 -30.18 1.81 8.32
CA GLY A 302 -29.72 3.19 8.22
C GLY A 302 -30.89 4.18 8.12
N ASN A 303 -30.61 5.44 8.42
CA ASN A 303 -31.55 6.55 8.29
C ASN A 303 -31.39 7.21 6.92
N LEU A 304 -32.48 7.32 6.17
CA LEU A 304 -32.48 8.06 4.90
C LEU A 304 -32.29 9.56 5.16
N LEU A 305 -31.28 10.16 4.54
CA LEU A 305 -30.96 11.59 4.64
C LEU A 305 -31.41 12.37 3.40
N VAL A 306 -31.08 11.85 2.22
CA VAL A 306 -31.37 12.46 0.91
C VAL A 306 -31.89 11.39 -0.03
N ALA A 307 -32.89 11.75 -0.84
CA ALA A 307 -33.42 10.91 -1.92
C ALA A 307 -33.96 11.83 -3.03
N ASP A 308 -33.39 11.75 -4.23
CA ASP A 308 -33.83 12.60 -5.34
C ASP A 308 -33.66 11.92 -6.71
N GLY A 309 -34.70 11.99 -7.55
CA GLY A 309 -34.72 11.39 -8.89
C GLY A 309 -34.00 12.22 -9.97
N GLY A 310 -33.63 13.47 -9.69
CA GLY A 310 -32.91 14.36 -10.62
C GLY A 310 -31.46 13.95 -10.88
N ALA A 311 -30.88 13.13 -10.01
CA ALA A 311 -29.62 12.42 -10.23
C ALA A 311 -29.72 10.95 -9.78
N ASP A 312 -30.92 10.44 -9.52
CA ASP A 312 -31.17 9.12 -8.94
C ASP A 312 -30.31 8.80 -7.70
N VAL A 313 -30.17 9.76 -6.79
CA VAL A 313 -29.25 9.67 -5.65
C VAL A 313 -29.99 9.42 -4.35
N ALA A 314 -29.44 8.55 -3.52
CA ALA A 314 -29.81 8.40 -2.13
C ALA A 314 -28.59 8.49 -1.23
N LEU A 315 -28.70 9.26 -0.14
CA LEU A 315 -27.70 9.32 0.93
C LEU A 315 -28.33 8.79 2.21
N ILE A 316 -27.66 7.85 2.84
CA ILE A 316 -28.11 7.17 4.06
C ILE A 316 -27.05 7.34 5.14
N GLU A 317 -27.45 7.59 6.38
CA GLU A 317 -26.56 7.44 7.54
C GLU A 317 -26.76 6.04 8.11
N LEU A 318 -25.75 5.18 8.05
CA LEU A 318 -25.86 3.84 8.62
C LEU A 318 -26.08 3.93 10.13
N SER A 319 -26.72 2.92 10.72
CA SER A 319 -27.05 2.91 12.16
C SER A 319 -25.81 2.94 13.07
N SER A 320 -24.62 2.74 12.51
CA SER A 320 -23.34 2.67 13.18
C SER A 320 -22.21 2.76 12.17
N ALA A 321 -21.04 3.23 12.58
CA ALA A 321 -19.84 3.17 11.75
C ALA A 321 -19.28 1.74 11.66
N PRO A 322 -18.72 1.34 10.49
CA PRO A 322 -17.92 0.13 10.39
C PRO A 322 -16.80 0.12 11.45
N PRO A 323 -16.51 -1.02 12.09
CA PRO A 323 -15.38 -1.13 13.00
C PRO A 323 -14.06 -0.93 12.23
N ALA A 324 -13.09 -0.29 12.87
CA ALA A 324 -11.75 -0.11 12.28
C ALA A 324 -11.09 -1.43 11.86
N SER A 325 -11.39 -2.56 12.52
CA SER A 325 -10.86 -3.89 12.19
C SER A 325 -11.39 -4.48 10.88
N TRP A 326 -12.32 -3.82 10.20
CA TRP A 326 -12.77 -4.22 8.86
C TRP A 326 -12.05 -3.44 7.77
N ASP A 327 -11.17 -2.50 8.13
CA ASP A 327 -10.38 -1.68 7.20
C ASP A 327 -11.25 -1.03 6.11
N VAL A 328 -12.44 -0.54 6.51
CA VAL A 328 -13.37 0.14 5.60
C VAL A 328 -12.98 1.60 5.41
N GLU A 329 -12.72 1.98 4.17
CA GLU A 329 -12.49 3.36 3.74
C GLU A 329 -13.83 4.09 3.49
N TYR A 330 -13.79 5.41 3.64
CA TYR A 330 -14.83 6.35 3.21
C TYR A 330 -14.30 7.02 1.96
N ALA A 331 -14.87 6.66 0.81
CA ALA A 331 -14.37 7.15 -0.48
C ALA A 331 -14.45 8.68 -0.59
N GLY A 332 -13.44 9.25 -1.26
CA GLY A 332 -13.45 10.64 -1.69
C GLY A 332 -14.49 10.91 -2.77
N TRP A 333 -14.66 12.17 -3.14
CA TRP A 333 -15.62 12.59 -4.16
C TRP A 333 -15.19 13.84 -4.92
N ASP A 334 -15.67 13.99 -6.15
CA ASP A 334 -15.56 15.20 -6.97
C ASP A 334 -16.96 15.69 -7.37
N ALA A 335 -17.35 16.83 -6.80
CA ALA A 335 -18.59 17.55 -7.07
C ALA A 335 -18.40 18.79 -7.96
N SER A 336 -17.21 19.00 -8.53
CA SER A 336 -16.90 20.12 -9.43
C SER A 336 -17.65 20.03 -10.77
N GLY A 337 -17.96 18.80 -11.19
CA GLY A 337 -18.56 18.51 -12.49
C GLY A 337 -17.58 18.55 -13.65
N ALA A 338 -16.27 18.52 -13.37
CA ALA A 338 -15.23 18.25 -14.36
C ALA A 338 -15.54 16.94 -15.12
N THR A 339 -15.17 16.91 -16.39
CA THR A 339 -15.28 15.68 -17.20
C THR A 339 -14.07 14.80 -16.85
N PRO A 340 -14.30 13.57 -16.35
CA PRO A 340 -13.22 12.63 -16.06
C PRO A 340 -12.56 12.12 -17.34
N GLU A 341 -11.30 11.70 -17.25
CA GLU A 341 -10.53 11.20 -18.41
C GLU A 341 -10.91 9.76 -18.75
N ASN A 342 -11.10 8.96 -17.71
CA ASN A 342 -11.54 7.56 -17.70
C ASN A 342 -12.45 7.35 -16.48
N ALA A 343 -13.03 6.17 -16.32
CA ALA A 343 -13.79 5.86 -15.12
C ALA A 343 -13.72 4.39 -14.71
N THR A 344 -13.93 4.13 -13.42
CA THR A 344 -13.93 2.77 -12.87
C THR A 344 -15.16 2.56 -12.00
N GLY A 345 -15.84 1.43 -12.21
CA GLY A 345 -16.96 1.00 -11.38
C GLY A 345 -16.55 -0.14 -10.45
N ILE A 346 -16.94 -0.07 -9.18
CA ILE A 346 -16.77 -1.18 -8.22
C ILE A 346 -18.14 -1.52 -7.63
N HIS A 347 -18.59 -2.77 -7.78
CA HIS A 347 -20.00 -3.11 -7.57
C HIS A 347 -20.25 -4.58 -7.20
N HIS A 348 -21.50 -4.90 -6.84
CA HIS A 348 -21.97 -6.28 -6.63
C HIS A 348 -23.02 -6.68 -7.68
N PRO A 349 -22.58 -7.18 -8.85
CA PRO A 349 -23.49 -7.60 -9.92
C PRO A 349 -24.21 -8.88 -9.50
N SER A 350 -25.52 -8.94 -9.72
CA SER A 350 -26.42 -10.06 -9.38
C SER A 350 -26.30 -10.54 -7.93
N GLY A 351 -25.96 -9.64 -6.99
CA GLY A 351 -25.72 -9.98 -5.60
C GLY A 351 -24.48 -10.83 -5.34
N ASP A 352 -23.59 -10.93 -6.32
CA ASP A 352 -22.35 -11.70 -6.28
C ASP A 352 -21.26 -10.98 -5.47
N VAL A 353 -20.12 -11.64 -5.30
CA VAL A 353 -18.90 -11.05 -4.73
C VAL A 353 -18.50 -9.79 -5.51
N LYS A 354 -17.83 -8.87 -4.82
CA LYS A 354 -17.42 -7.57 -5.37
C LYS A 354 -16.62 -7.71 -6.67
N LYS A 355 -17.03 -6.95 -7.69
CA LYS A 355 -16.42 -6.90 -9.02
C LYS A 355 -15.96 -5.49 -9.35
N ILE A 356 -15.13 -5.39 -10.38
CA ILE A 356 -14.60 -4.14 -10.93
C ILE A 356 -14.79 -4.10 -12.45
N CYS A 357 -15.02 -2.92 -13.01
CA CYS A 357 -15.12 -2.67 -14.45
C CYS A 357 -14.48 -1.33 -14.83
N PHE A 358 -13.93 -1.24 -16.04
CA PHE A 358 -13.12 -0.12 -16.52
C PHE A 358 -13.65 0.46 -17.82
N GLU A 359 -13.74 1.79 -17.84
CA GLU A 359 -14.02 2.62 -19.00
C GLU A 359 -12.76 3.46 -19.25
N GLU A 360 -12.04 3.21 -20.34
CA GLU A 360 -10.78 3.87 -20.68
C GLU A 360 -10.99 5.18 -21.46
N ASP A 361 -12.19 5.40 -22.02
CA ASP A 361 -12.57 6.65 -22.66
C ASP A 361 -13.27 7.60 -21.67
N SER A 362 -13.41 8.89 -22.02
CA SER A 362 -14.03 9.87 -21.13
C SER A 362 -15.56 9.75 -21.09
N PRO A 363 -16.18 9.48 -19.92
CA PRO A 363 -17.63 9.60 -19.74
C PRO A 363 -18.16 10.99 -20.13
N TYR A 364 -19.37 11.05 -20.68
CA TYR A 364 -19.98 12.34 -21.07
C TYR A 364 -21.32 12.60 -20.40
N ALA A 365 -21.62 13.87 -20.18
CA ALA A 365 -22.86 14.29 -19.55
C ALA A 365 -24.07 14.10 -20.48
N SER A 366 -25.13 13.46 -19.97
CA SER A 366 -26.39 13.21 -20.66
C SER A 366 -27.58 13.30 -19.69
N SER A 367 -28.77 12.88 -20.14
CA SER A 367 -29.96 12.78 -19.29
C SER A 367 -30.81 11.56 -19.65
N THR A 368 -31.23 10.80 -18.62
CA THR A 368 -32.08 9.60 -18.76
C THR A 368 -33.19 9.64 -17.73
N GLY A 369 -34.44 9.43 -18.16
CA GLY A 369 -35.58 9.37 -17.23
C GLY A 369 -35.79 10.65 -16.40
N GLY A 370 -35.24 11.79 -16.82
CA GLY A 370 -35.23 13.05 -16.06
C GLY A 370 -34.00 13.24 -15.16
N ALA A 371 -33.23 12.18 -14.89
CA ALA A 371 -31.97 12.26 -14.16
C ALA A 371 -30.85 12.80 -15.07
N GLN A 372 -29.94 13.58 -14.49
CA GLN A 372 -28.70 14.01 -15.12
C GLN A 372 -27.61 12.98 -14.84
N VAL A 373 -27.00 12.44 -15.91
CA VAL A 373 -26.15 11.24 -15.81
C VAL A 373 -24.80 11.43 -16.51
N TRP A 374 -23.78 10.72 -16.03
CA TRP A 374 -22.62 10.32 -16.83
C TRP A 374 -23.06 9.14 -17.69
N TRP A 375 -22.73 9.21 -18.97
CA TRP A 375 -23.00 8.16 -19.92
C TRP A 375 -21.69 7.43 -20.24
N ILE A 376 -21.76 6.10 -20.16
CA ILE A 376 -20.70 5.14 -20.47
C ILE A 376 -21.17 4.40 -21.71
N ASP A 377 -20.55 4.61 -22.87
CA ASP A 377 -21.05 4.03 -24.14
C ASP A 377 -20.87 2.51 -24.18
N ASN A 378 -19.76 2.05 -23.62
CA ASN A 378 -19.41 0.65 -23.42
C ASN A 378 -18.32 0.55 -22.33
N TRP A 379 -18.11 -0.62 -21.75
CA TRP A 379 -16.95 -0.90 -20.90
C TRP A 379 -15.86 -1.58 -21.73
N GLU A 380 -14.60 -1.23 -21.52
CA GLU A 380 -13.45 -1.97 -22.07
C GLU A 380 -13.34 -3.31 -21.38
N ASP A 381 -13.39 -3.29 -20.04
CA ASP A 381 -13.23 -4.46 -19.18
C ASP A 381 -14.34 -4.54 -18.13
N GLY A 382 -14.88 -5.74 -17.91
CA GLY A 382 -16.04 -5.94 -17.03
C GLY A 382 -17.34 -5.33 -17.58
N VAL A 383 -18.39 -5.37 -16.77
CA VAL A 383 -19.71 -4.75 -17.00
C VAL A 383 -20.43 -4.57 -15.67
N THR A 384 -21.60 -3.92 -15.68
CA THR A 384 -22.56 -3.98 -14.56
C THR A 384 -23.74 -4.90 -14.88
N GLU A 385 -24.41 -5.41 -13.83
CA GLU A 385 -25.58 -6.29 -13.94
C GLU A 385 -26.64 -5.93 -12.86
N PRO A 386 -27.83 -6.56 -12.80
CA PRO A 386 -28.83 -6.25 -11.77
C PRO A 386 -28.23 -6.33 -10.36
N GLY A 387 -28.50 -5.39 -9.46
CA GLY A 387 -27.86 -5.35 -8.14
C GLY A 387 -26.57 -4.50 -8.09
N SER A 388 -25.94 -4.20 -9.22
CA SER A 388 -24.89 -3.17 -9.28
C SER A 388 -25.45 -1.77 -9.02
N SER A 389 -26.76 -1.55 -9.13
CA SER A 389 -27.41 -0.25 -8.92
C SER A 389 -26.97 0.41 -7.62
N GLY A 390 -26.63 1.69 -7.68
CA GLY A 390 -26.13 2.47 -6.54
C GLY A 390 -24.63 2.35 -6.27
N SER A 391 -23.90 1.45 -6.96
CA SER A 391 -22.44 1.39 -6.89
C SER A 391 -21.77 2.70 -7.34
N PRO A 392 -20.62 3.07 -6.74
CA PRO A 392 -19.88 4.27 -7.15
C PRO A 392 -19.26 4.13 -8.54
N LEU A 393 -19.21 5.26 -9.26
CA LEU A 393 -18.29 5.50 -10.36
C LEU A 393 -17.16 6.39 -9.86
N PHE A 394 -15.93 5.95 -10.04
CA PHE A 394 -14.73 6.69 -9.69
C PHE A 394 -14.11 7.35 -10.92
N ASP A 395 -13.49 8.51 -10.73
CA ASP A 395 -12.63 9.15 -11.74
C ASP A 395 -11.18 8.62 -11.69
N GLN A 396 -10.33 9.14 -12.57
CA GLN A 396 -8.90 8.81 -12.62
C GLN A 396 -8.11 9.15 -11.34
N ASN A 397 -8.71 9.89 -10.41
CA ASN A 397 -8.11 10.25 -9.11
C ASN A 397 -8.78 9.47 -7.96
N HIS A 398 -9.48 8.38 -8.27
CA HIS A 398 -10.14 7.49 -7.31
C HIS A 398 -11.21 8.19 -6.44
N ARG A 399 -11.85 9.22 -7.00
CA ARG A 399 -12.94 9.97 -6.33
C ARG A 399 -14.28 9.63 -6.94
N ILE A 400 -15.30 9.48 -6.11
CA ILE A 400 -16.68 9.26 -6.57
C ILE A 400 -17.16 10.47 -7.38
N ILE A 401 -17.57 10.21 -8.62
CA ILE A 401 -18.18 11.19 -9.54
C ILE A 401 -19.64 10.87 -9.88
N GLY A 402 -20.15 9.74 -9.39
CA GLY A 402 -21.55 9.36 -9.54
C GLY A 402 -21.87 7.99 -8.95
N GLN A 403 -23.13 7.59 -9.05
CA GLN A 403 -23.60 6.27 -8.62
C GLN A 403 -24.48 5.62 -9.70
N LEU A 404 -24.40 4.29 -9.85
CA LEU A 404 -25.05 3.59 -10.96
C LEU A 404 -26.57 3.76 -10.89
N TYR A 405 -27.15 4.32 -11.95
CA TYR A 405 -28.60 4.38 -12.10
C TYR A 405 -29.08 3.17 -12.91
N GLY A 406 -28.43 2.83 -14.03
CA GLY A 406 -28.77 1.64 -14.79
C GLY A 406 -28.13 1.60 -16.16
N GLY A 407 -28.63 0.73 -17.05
CA GLY A 407 -28.11 0.60 -18.40
C GLY A 407 -28.52 -0.68 -19.11
N ALA A 408 -27.80 -1.01 -20.17
CA ALA A 408 -27.96 -2.22 -20.96
C ALA A 408 -26.68 -3.08 -21.02
N ALA A 409 -25.58 -2.63 -20.40
CA ALA A 409 -24.39 -3.46 -20.21
C ALA A 409 -24.75 -4.77 -19.52
N ALA A 410 -24.17 -5.86 -20.01
CA ALA A 410 -24.28 -7.21 -19.48
C ALA A 410 -23.21 -8.10 -20.13
N CYS A 411 -22.94 -9.27 -19.56
CA CYS A 411 -22.08 -10.23 -20.22
C CYS A 411 -22.75 -10.91 -21.42
N SER A 412 -21.94 -11.20 -22.44
CA SER A 412 -22.27 -12.05 -23.59
C SER A 412 -21.31 -13.22 -23.64
N GLY A 413 -21.51 -14.20 -22.75
CA GLY A 413 -20.48 -15.20 -22.44
C GLY A 413 -19.36 -14.55 -21.62
N SER A 414 -18.11 -14.78 -22.00
CA SER A 414 -16.92 -14.26 -21.30
C SER A 414 -16.49 -12.85 -21.74
N VAL A 415 -17.29 -12.16 -22.55
CA VAL A 415 -17.01 -10.78 -23.01
C VAL A 415 -18.19 -9.88 -22.68
N ASN A 416 -17.97 -8.57 -22.61
CA ASN A 416 -19.05 -7.59 -22.51
C ASN A 416 -19.92 -7.59 -23.78
N ASN A 417 -21.17 -7.13 -23.68
CA ASN A 417 -22.11 -7.06 -24.80
C ASN A 417 -22.02 -5.76 -25.62
N GLY A 418 -21.02 -4.90 -25.38
CA GLY A 418 -20.85 -3.66 -26.11
C GLY A 418 -21.90 -2.58 -25.80
N ALA A 419 -22.61 -2.68 -24.67
CA ALA A 419 -23.76 -1.83 -24.35
C ALA A 419 -23.49 -0.88 -23.18
N PHE A 420 -24.26 0.19 -23.15
CA PHE A 420 -24.05 1.34 -22.29
C PHE A 420 -24.51 1.14 -20.84
N ASP A 421 -23.93 1.92 -19.94
CA ASP A 421 -24.47 2.22 -18.62
C ASP A 421 -24.56 3.73 -18.40
N TYR A 422 -25.28 4.14 -17.36
CA TYR A 422 -25.39 5.53 -16.95
C TYR A 422 -25.44 5.68 -15.42
N TYR A 423 -24.68 6.65 -14.94
CA TYR A 423 -24.48 6.94 -13.52
C TYR A 423 -25.03 8.32 -13.19
N GLY A 424 -25.80 8.45 -12.12
CA GLY A 424 -26.24 9.76 -11.61
C GLY A 424 -25.05 10.66 -11.33
N ARG A 425 -25.03 11.89 -11.86
CA ARG A 425 -23.86 12.77 -11.71
C ARG A 425 -23.77 13.35 -10.30
N PHE A 426 -22.65 13.11 -9.63
CA PHE A 426 -22.45 13.55 -8.26
C PHE A 426 -22.47 15.08 -8.09
N ASN A 427 -21.95 15.84 -9.07
CA ASN A 427 -22.04 17.30 -9.06
C ASN A 427 -23.50 17.84 -9.12
N ILE A 428 -24.45 17.03 -9.61
CA ILE A 428 -25.88 17.36 -9.59
C ILE A 428 -26.45 16.97 -8.23
N SER A 429 -26.14 15.77 -7.73
CA SER A 429 -26.47 15.30 -6.38
C SER A 429 -26.04 16.29 -5.29
N TRP A 430 -24.89 16.95 -5.46
CA TRP A 430 -24.38 17.98 -4.56
C TRP A 430 -25.39 19.11 -4.31
N GLY A 431 -26.09 19.55 -5.36
CA GLY A 431 -27.13 20.58 -5.30
C GLY A 431 -28.51 20.08 -4.87
N LEU A 432 -28.69 18.76 -4.70
CA LEU A 432 -29.95 18.11 -4.31
C LEU A 432 -30.00 17.77 -2.81
N GLY A 433 -29.11 18.35 -2.01
CA GLY A 433 -29.08 18.21 -0.55
C GLY A 433 -27.93 17.35 -0.01
N VAL A 434 -27.17 16.66 -0.87
CA VAL A 434 -26.01 15.86 -0.44
C VAL A 434 -24.95 16.75 0.24
N SER A 435 -24.74 17.96 -0.27
CA SER A 435 -23.77 18.92 0.29
C SER A 435 -24.05 19.32 1.75
N GLU A 436 -25.31 19.25 2.21
CA GLU A 436 -25.68 19.58 3.60
C GLU A 436 -25.05 18.62 4.62
N TYR A 437 -24.70 17.41 4.18
CA TYR A 437 -24.11 16.35 5.01
C TYR A 437 -22.63 16.15 4.72
N LEU A 438 -22.22 16.26 3.46
CA LEU A 438 -20.82 16.02 3.06
C LEU A 438 -19.92 17.25 3.18
N ASP A 439 -20.47 18.46 3.33
CA ASP A 439 -19.72 19.66 3.73
C ASP A 439 -20.25 20.29 5.04
N PRO A 440 -20.22 19.56 6.18
CA PRO A 440 -20.86 20.01 7.42
C PRO A 440 -20.18 21.23 8.04
N ILE A 441 -18.91 21.49 7.70
CA ILE A 441 -18.17 22.68 8.14
C ILE A 441 -18.31 23.86 7.16
N ASN A 442 -19.08 23.70 6.07
CA ASN A 442 -19.31 24.70 5.04
C ASN A 442 -17.99 25.30 4.53
N SER A 443 -17.05 24.41 4.21
CA SER A 443 -15.73 24.74 3.67
C SER A 443 -15.80 25.27 2.24
N GLY A 444 -16.84 24.87 1.48
CA GLY A 444 -16.95 25.13 0.05
C GLY A 444 -16.05 24.23 -0.81
N THR A 445 -15.44 23.20 -0.21
CA THR A 445 -14.68 22.17 -0.92
C THR A 445 -15.61 21.47 -1.92
N LEU A 446 -15.13 21.28 -3.15
CA LEU A 446 -15.84 20.55 -4.21
C LEU A 446 -15.11 19.26 -4.62
N VAL A 447 -13.93 19.00 -4.07
CA VAL A 447 -13.12 17.81 -4.35
C VAL A 447 -12.46 17.41 -3.03
N LEU A 448 -12.66 16.17 -2.61
CA LEU A 448 -12.13 15.63 -1.35
C LEU A 448 -11.65 14.20 -1.56
N ASP A 449 -10.51 13.85 -0.96
CA ASP A 449 -9.98 12.48 -0.96
C ASP A 449 -10.62 11.60 0.12
N GLY A 450 -10.28 10.31 0.12
CA GLY A 450 -10.79 9.34 1.08
C GLY A 450 -10.41 9.61 2.54
N TYR A 451 -11.02 8.86 3.45
CA TYR A 451 -10.68 8.79 4.87
C TYR A 451 -10.90 7.35 5.42
N PRO A 452 -10.07 6.82 6.33
CA PRO A 452 -8.95 7.46 7.01
C PRO A 452 -7.62 7.45 6.27
N SER A 453 -7.37 6.56 5.32
CA SER A 453 -6.07 6.51 4.63
C SER A 453 -5.97 7.62 3.59
N GLY A 454 -7.08 7.90 2.90
CA GLY A 454 -7.10 8.76 1.72
C GLY A 454 -6.48 8.06 0.52
N TYR A 455 -7.14 8.08 -0.63
CA TYR A 455 -6.41 8.00 -1.88
C TYR A 455 -5.72 9.34 -2.07
N ASN A 456 -4.42 9.35 -1.80
CA ASN A 456 -3.59 10.45 -2.17
C ASN A 456 -2.58 9.89 -3.16
N SER A 457 -2.69 10.22 -4.44
CA SER A 457 -1.68 9.81 -5.42
C SER A 457 -0.29 10.33 -5.06
N ASP A 458 -0.19 11.31 -4.15
CA ASP A 458 1.06 11.77 -3.58
C ASP A 458 1.59 10.83 -2.48
N VAL A 459 0.90 9.76 -2.09
CA VAL A 459 1.27 8.86 -0.97
C VAL A 459 1.32 7.41 -1.45
N GLY A 460 2.47 6.77 -1.38
CA GLY A 460 2.71 5.41 -1.89
C GLY A 460 4.20 5.08 -1.87
N CYS A 461 4.65 3.95 -2.41
CA CYS A 461 6.08 3.65 -2.42
C CYS A 461 6.84 4.63 -3.33
N THR A 462 7.63 5.51 -2.74
CA THR A 462 8.41 6.52 -3.48
C THR A 462 9.82 6.09 -3.87
N ASP A 463 10.23 4.87 -3.50
CA ASP A 463 11.58 4.37 -3.77
C ASP A 463 11.64 3.72 -5.16
N PRO A 464 12.34 4.32 -6.15
CA PRO A 464 12.43 3.77 -7.51
C PRO A 464 13.16 2.42 -7.59
N ASP A 465 13.88 2.02 -6.53
CA ASP A 465 14.59 0.75 -6.45
C ASP A 465 13.71 -0.37 -5.83
N ALA A 466 12.50 -0.07 -5.36
CA ALA A 466 11.55 -1.07 -4.86
C ALA A 466 10.75 -1.72 -6.00
N CYS A 467 10.48 -3.03 -5.92
CA CYS A 467 9.69 -3.71 -6.97
C CYS A 467 8.21 -3.29 -7.01
N ASN A 468 7.71 -2.58 -6.00
CA ASN A 468 6.38 -1.97 -5.95
C ASN A 468 6.43 -0.43 -6.00
N TYR A 469 7.47 0.15 -6.62
CA TYR A 469 7.58 1.60 -6.81
C TYR A 469 6.37 2.20 -7.51
N GLU A 470 5.82 3.26 -6.93
CA GLU A 470 4.73 4.04 -7.50
C GLU A 470 5.25 5.39 -8.03
N PRO A 471 5.34 5.57 -9.36
CA PRO A 471 6.00 6.74 -9.95
C PRO A 471 5.29 8.08 -9.71
N ASN A 472 4.04 8.04 -9.24
CA ASN A 472 3.24 9.23 -8.95
C ASN A 472 3.28 9.63 -7.46
N ALA A 473 3.76 8.76 -6.58
CA ALA A 473 3.87 9.04 -5.15
C ALA A 473 4.89 10.16 -4.87
N LEU A 474 4.54 11.11 -4.00
CA LEU A 474 5.41 12.22 -3.55
C LEU A 474 5.84 12.07 -2.07
N VAL A 475 5.19 11.17 -1.33
CA VAL A 475 5.30 10.93 0.10
C VAL A 475 5.31 9.43 0.31
N ASP A 476 6.36 8.91 0.92
CA ASP A 476 6.45 7.49 1.26
C ASP A 476 5.44 7.11 2.34
N ASP A 477 4.64 6.07 2.10
CA ASP A 477 3.68 5.49 3.05
C ASP A 477 4.26 4.31 3.84
N GLY A 478 5.50 3.92 3.55
CA GLY A 478 6.20 2.79 4.16
C GLY A 478 5.85 1.44 3.55
N SER A 479 5.14 1.40 2.42
CA SER A 479 4.82 0.17 1.68
C SER A 479 5.96 -0.36 0.82
N CYS A 480 7.07 0.37 0.65
CA CYS A 480 8.18 -0.04 -0.20
C CYS A 480 8.78 -1.40 0.18
N ILE A 481 8.75 -2.34 -0.77
CA ILE A 481 9.38 -3.64 -0.66
C ILE A 481 10.81 -3.53 -1.22
N ILE A 482 11.71 -3.14 -0.32
CA ILE A 482 13.14 -3.02 -0.63
C ILE A 482 13.74 -4.40 -0.85
N ASN A 483 14.55 -4.55 -1.91
CA ASN A 483 15.14 -5.82 -2.36
C ASN A 483 14.10 -6.91 -2.67
N GLY A 484 12.84 -6.54 -2.90
CA GLY A 484 11.85 -7.51 -3.36
C GLY A 484 12.11 -7.92 -4.82
N SER A 485 11.68 -9.13 -5.17
CA SER A 485 11.77 -9.63 -6.54
C SER A 485 10.38 -9.73 -7.15
N VAL A 486 10.23 -9.31 -8.40
CA VAL A 486 9.02 -9.60 -9.16
C VAL A 486 9.03 -11.07 -9.56
N ILE A 487 8.07 -11.83 -9.06
CA ILE A 487 7.81 -13.20 -9.52
C ILE A 487 6.77 -13.19 -10.63
N THR A 488 6.89 -14.14 -11.55
CA THR A 488 5.93 -14.38 -12.64
C THR A 488 5.55 -15.86 -12.63
N PHE A 489 4.27 -16.13 -12.37
CA PHE A 489 3.68 -17.45 -12.53
C PHE A 489 2.98 -17.54 -13.88
N VAL A 490 3.39 -18.48 -14.72
CA VAL A 490 2.78 -18.78 -16.01
C VAL A 490 2.16 -20.16 -15.94
N LEU A 491 0.86 -20.26 -16.23
CA LEU A 491 0.11 -21.50 -16.27
C LEU A 491 -0.47 -21.70 -17.68
N LEU A 492 -0.17 -22.82 -18.30
CA LEU A 492 -0.91 -23.36 -19.43
C LEU A 492 -1.88 -24.41 -18.91
N THR A 493 -3.17 -24.16 -19.03
CA THR A 493 -4.19 -25.15 -18.63
C THR A 493 -4.22 -26.34 -19.60
N ASP A 494 -4.72 -27.48 -19.12
CA ASP A 494 -5.04 -28.61 -19.97
C ASP A 494 -6.47 -28.48 -20.54
N ASN A 495 -7.16 -29.59 -20.81
CA ASN A 495 -8.54 -29.60 -21.27
C ASN A 495 -9.60 -29.52 -20.15
N TYR A 496 -9.22 -29.53 -18.88
CA TYR A 496 -10.08 -29.36 -17.70
C TYR A 496 -9.59 -28.22 -16.78
N PRO A 497 -9.50 -26.99 -17.30
CA PRO A 497 -8.94 -25.84 -16.59
C PRO A 497 -9.65 -25.49 -15.27
N ALA A 498 -10.92 -25.88 -15.12
CA ALA A 498 -11.75 -25.58 -13.95
C ALA A 498 -11.31 -26.35 -12.70
N GLU A 499 -10.49 -27.39 -12.87
CA GLU A 499 -10.02 -28.26 -11.79
C GLU A 499 -8.69 -27.75 -11.20
N THR A 500 -7.98 -26.88 -11.93
CA THR A 500 -6.67 -26.33 -11.54
C THR A 500 -6.79 -25.05 -10.72
N THR A 501 -6.17 -25.02 -9.54
CA THR A 501 -5.94 -23.81 -8.74
C THR A 501 -4.51 -23.76 -8.25
N TRP A 502 -4.02 -22.62 -7.80
CA TRP A 502 -2.72 -22.53 -7.16
C TRP A 502 -2.66 -21.36 -6.18
N ASN A 503 -1.76 -21.44 -5.20
CA ASN A 503 -1.42 -20.34 -4.32
C ASN A 503 0.06 -20.34 -3.97
N ILE A 504 0.57 -19.18 -3.58
CA ILE A 504 1.88 -18.97 -2.99
C ILE A 504 1.64 -18.47 -1.57
N THR A 505 2.22 -19.15 -0.60
CA THR A 505 2.14 -18.79 0.82
C THR A 505 3.50 -18.40 1.37
N ASP A 506 3.53 -17.45 2.29
CA ASP A 506 4.73 -17.10 3.04
C ASP A 506 5.02 -18.11 4.18
N ALA A 507 6.13 -17.92 4.88
CA ALA A 507 6.52 -18.77 6.02
C ALA A 507 5.52 -18.76 7.20
N SER A 508 4.61 -17.78 7.26
CA SER A 508 3.54 -17.72 8.27
C SER A 508 2.27 -18.47 7.86
N GLY A 509 2.20 -18.91 6.59
CA GLY A 509 1.03 -19.53 5.98
C GLY A 509 0.03 -18.53 5.38
N SER A 510 0.40 -17.25 5.29
CA SER A 510 -0.42 -16.22 4.64
C SER A 510 -0.29 -16.36 3.13
N ILE A 511 -1.41 -16.31 2.40
CA ILE A 511 -1.42 -16.32 0.93
C ILE A 511 -0.96 -14.95 0.42
N VAL A 512 0.05 -14.93 -0.43
CA VAL A 512 0.61 -13.71 -1.05
C VAL A 512 0.28 -13.58 -2.53
N LEU A 513 -0.07 -14.68 -3.19
CA LEU A 513 -0.55 -14.70 -4.58
C LEU A 513 -1.33 -16.01 -4.82
N GLU A 514 -2.36 -15.99 -5.65
CA GLU A 514 -3.13 -17.19 -6.00
C GLU A 514 -3.89 -17.03 -7.32
N GLY A 515 -4.35 -18.15 -7.89
CA GLY A 515 -5.11 -18.15 -9.13
C GLY A 515 -5.88 -19.46 -9.37
N GLY A 516 -6.81 -19.41 -10.32
CA GLY A 516 -7.73 -20.50 -10.65
C GLY A 516 -8.92 -20.61 -9.67
N PRO A 517 -10.00 -21.30 -10.05
CA PRO A 517 -10.16 -22.12 -11.24
C PRO A 517 -10.28 -21.31 -12.53
N TYR A 518 -10.01 -21.96 -13.66
CA TYR A 518 -9.93 -21.33 -14.98
C TYR A 518 -10.96 -21.91 -15.95
N ASP A 519 -11.40 -21.11 -16.93
CA ASP A 519 -12.43 -21.54 -17.90
C ASP A 519 -11.85 -21.87 -19.29
N GLY A 520 -10.68 -21.34 -19.63
CA GLY A 520 -10.04 -21.53 -20.93
C GLY A 520 -9.22 -22.81 -20.96
N SER A 521 -9.56 -23.77 -21.84
CA SER A 521 -8.72 -24.95 -22.08
C SER A 521 -7.52 -24.59 -22.96
N GLN A 522 -6.37 -25.23 -22.74
CA GLN A 522 -5.13 -24.94 -23.50
C GLN A 522 -4.82 -23.44 -23.57
N THR A 523 -5.11 -22.71 -22.49
CA THR A 523 -5.01 -21.26 -22.40
C THR A 523 -3.90 -20.91 -21.42
N THR A 524 -3.10 -19.92 -21.78
CA THR A 524 -2.02 -19.42 -20.93
C THR A 524 -2.52 -18.27 -20.07
N TYR A 525 -2.35 -18.40 -18.76
CA TYR A 525 -2.57 -17.37 -17.76
C TYR A 525 -1.23 -16.93 -17.19
N THR A 526 -1.10 -15.65 -16.88
CA THR A 526 0.11 -15.08 -16.30
C THR A 526 -0.27 -14.21 -15.12
N SER A 527 0.42 -14.40 -14.00
CA SER A 527 0.21 -13.65 -12.76
C SER A 527 1.56 -13.20 -12.22
N THR A 528 1.64 -11.94 -11.76
CA THR A 528 2.87 -11.35 -11.26
C THR A 528 2.66 -10.79 -9.85
N ALA A 529 3.69 -10.86 -9.01
CA ALA A 529 3.70 -10.21 -7.70
C ALA A 529 5.10 -9.75 -7.31
N CYS A 530 5.19 -8.64 -6.60
CA CYS A 530 6.39 -8.17 -5.93
C CYS A 530 6.43 -8.81 -4.53
N LEU A 531 7.42 -9.67 -4.28
CA LEU A 531 7.57 -10.38 -3.01
C LEU A 531 8.88 -9.99 -2.33
N ALA A 532 8.82 -9.78 -1.01
CA ALA A 532 10.01 -9.53 -0.20
C ALA A 532 10.96 -10.74 -0.16
N PRO A 533 12.24 -10.56 0.19
CA PRO A 533 13.13 -11.67 0.47
C PRO A 533 12.56 -12.59 1.56
N GLY A 534 12.58 -13.89 1.31
CA GLY A 534 11.90 -14.86 2.16
C GLY A 534 11.68 -16.20 1.48
N CYS A 535 11.22 -17.17 2.27
CA CYS A 535 10.84 -18.49 1.76
C CYS A 535 9.33 -18.60 1.65
N TYR A 536 8.91 -19.19 0.55
CA TYR A 536 7.53 -19.30 0.11
C TYR A 536 7.25 -20.73 -0.35
N THR A 537 5.98 -21.08 -0.37
CA THR A 537 5.50 -22.37 -0.87
C THR A 537 4.48 -22.14 -1.96
N LEU A 538 4.80 -22.54 -3.20
CA LEU A 538 3.85 -22.67 -4.29
C LEU A 538 3.12 -24.01 -4.14
N THR A 539 1.79 -23.95 -4.11
CA THR A 539 0.92 -25.13 -4.13
C THR A 539 0.04 -25.06 -5.36
N VAL A 540 0.13 -26.02 -6.26
CA VAL A 540 -0.77 -26.20 -7.41
C VAL A 540 -1.69 -27.38 -7.12
N ASN A 541 -3.00 -27.17 -7.15
CA ASN A 541 -4.01 -28.19 -6.85
C ASN A 541 -4.79 -28.54 -8.12
N ASP A 542 -5.13 -29.82 -8.22
CA ASP A 542 -6.05 -30.36 -9.21
C ASP A 542 -7.15 -31.15 -8.48
N SER A 543 -8.41 -30.75 -8.65
CA SER A 543 -9.51 -31.33 -7.86
C SER A 543 -9.94 -32.72 -8.35
N TYR A 544 -9.68 -33.08 -9.61
CA TYR A 544 -9.97 -34.41 -10.15
C TYR A 544 -8.91 -35.45 -9.78
N GLY A 545 -7.66 -35.00 -9.65
CA GLY A 545 -6.53 -35.77 -9.21
C GLY A 545 -5.78 -36.48 -10.34
N ASP A 546 -5.88 -35.99 -11.58
CA ASP A 546 -5.03 -36.41 -12.71
C ASP A 546 -3.94 -35.38 -13.06
N GLY A 547 -3.89 -34.25 -12.36
CA GLY A 547 -2.91 -33.19 -12.51
C GLY A 547 -3.29 -32.23 -13.64
N LEU A 548 -2.30 -31.76 -14.40
CA LEU A 548 -2.51 -30.94 -15.61
C LEU A 548 -2.41 -31.80 -16.87
N GLN A 549 -3.03 -32.97 -16.86
CA GLN A 549 -3.07 -33.82 -18.05
C GLN A 549 -4.31 -34.68 -18.13
N HIS A 550 -4.97 -34.62 -19.28
CA HIS A 550 -6.09 -35.49 -19.56
C HIS A 550 -6.16 -35.88 -21.05
N ASN A 551 -6.37 -37.18 -21.32
CA ASN A 551 -6.44 -37.74 -22.67
C ASN A 551 -5.28 -37.37 -23.63
N GLY A 552 -4.08 -37.12 -23.09
CA GLY A 552 -2.88 -36.77 -23.86
C GLY A 552 -2.78 -35.29 -24.25
N VAL A 553 -3.68 -34.45 -23.75
CA VAL A 553 -3.52 -32.99 -23.70
C VAL A 553 -2.87 -32.68 -22.34
N ILE A 554 -1.76 -31.95 -22.37
CA ILE A 554 -0.92 -31.69 -21.19
C ILE A 554 -0.79 -30.17 -21.08
N GLY A 555 -1.17 -29.63 -19.93
CA GLY A 555 -0.90 -28.26 -19.52
C GLY A 555 0.56 -28.08 -19.08
N ASP A 556 0.88 -26.93 -18.49
CA ASP A 556 2.20 -26.66 -17.93
C ASP A 556 2.13 -25.55 -16.89
N TYR A 557 3.12 -25.46 -16.00
CA TYR A 557 3.33 -24.23 -15.24
C TYR A 557 4.80 -23.98 -14.97
N THR A 558 5.13 -22.70 -14.86
CA THR A 558 6.46 -22.24 -14.47
C THR A 558 6.34 -21.00 -13.61
N LEU A 559 7.07 -20.97 -12.50
CA LEU A 559 7.29 -19.81 -11.67
C LEU A 559 8.72 -19.33 -11.90
N THR A 560 8.88 -18.07 -12.31
CA THR A 560 10.20 -17.45 -12.48
C THR A 560 10.32 -16.18 -11.65
N ASP A 561 11.54 -15.81 -11.28
CA ASP A 561 11.84 -14.45 -10.82
C ASP A 561 12.10 -13.49 -12.01
N GLU A 562 12.39 -12.24 -11.69
CA GLU A 562 12.71 -11.18 -12.66
C GLU A 562 13.99 -11.42 -13.47
N SER A 563 14.92 -12.22 -12.93
CA SER A 563 16.15 -12.63 -13.63
C SER A 563 15.91 -13.75 -14.64
N GLY A 564 14.71 -14.35 -14.62
CA GLY A 564 14.33 -15.52 -15.40
C GLY A 564 14.79 -16.84 -14.77
N THR A 565 15.19 -16.84 -13.50
CA THR A 565 15.48 -18.06 -12.75
C THR A 565 14.18 -18.80 -12.48
N VAL A 566 14.14 -20.09 -12.80
CA VAL A 566 12.99 -20.95 -12.54
C VAL A 566 12.98 -21.34 -11.06
N LEU A 567 11.99 -20.84 -10.32
CA LEU A 567 11.78 -21.10 -8.90
C LEU A 567 10.96 -22.37 -8.67
N ALA A 568 10.03 -22.66 -9.59
CA ALA A 568 9.25 -23.89 -9.61
C ALA A 568 8.79 -24.19 -11.04
N GLU A 569 8.69 -25.47 -11.39
CA GLU A 569 8.21 -25.93 -12.69
C GLU A 569 7.44 -27.24 -12.55
N MET A 570 6.55 -27.50 -13.52
CA MET A 570 5.76 -28.71 -13.53
C MET A 570 6.61 -29.96 -13.77
N ILE A 571 6.21 -31.08 -13.16
CA ILE A 571 6.82 -32.40 -13.43
C ILE A 571 6.51 -32.83 -14.87
N GLU A 572 7.51 -33.41 -15.54
CA GLU A 572 7.38 -33.95 -16.90
C GLU A 572 6.18 -34.92 -17.01
N GLY A 573 5.25 -34.60 -17.90
CA GLY A 573 4.04 -35.39 -18.15
C GLY A 573 2.77 -34.89 -17.47
N GLY A 574 2.85 -33.91 -16.57
CA GLY A 574 1.69 -33.20 -16.00
C GLY A 574 0.91 -33.94 -14.91
N ASP A 575 1.20 -35.22 -14.64
CA ASP A 575 0.50 -36.04 -13.64
C ASP A 575 1.12 -35.87 -12.26
N PHE A 576 0.57 -34.98 -11.45
CA PHE A 576 0.94 -34.79 -10.04
C PHE A 576 -0.16 -35.26 -9.07
N GLY A 577 -1.16 -36.00 -9.55
CA GLY A 577 -2.33 -36.31 -8.76
C GLY A 577 -3.10 -35.05 -8.37
N SER A 578 -3.55 -34.96 -7.12
CA SER A 578 -4.38 -33.84 -6.65
C SER A 578 -3.61 -32.56 -6.29
N GLN A 579 -2.28 -32.64 -6.13
CA GLN A 579 -1.49 -31.51 -5.67
C GLN A 579 0.01 -31.65 -5.99
N ALA A 580 0.61 -30.56 -6.47
CA ALA A 580 2.05 -30.34 -6.50
C ALA A 580 2.43 -29.22 -5.53
N VAL A 581 3.50 -29.42 -4.77
CA VAL A 581 4.01 -28.44 -3.79
C VAL A 581 5.48 -28.19 -4.07
N HIS A 582 5.86 -26.92 -4.16
CA HIS A 582 7.22 -26.46 -4.37
C HIS A 582 7.58 -25.40 -3.35
N ASP A 583 8.59 -25.69 -2.53
CA ASP A 583 9.19 -24.70 -1.65
C ASP A 583 10.29 -23.96 -2.42
N PHE A 584 10.25 -22.63 -2.39
CA PHE A 584 11.28 -21.78 -2.98
C PHE A 584 11.63 -20.65 -2.03
N CYS A 585 12.81 -20.06 -2.19
CA CYS A 585 13.20 -18.86 -1.45
C CYS A 585 13.69 -17.82 -2.43
N LEU A 586 13.29 -16.57 -2.17
CA LEU A 586 13.88 -15.39 -2.78
C LEU A 586 15.03 -14.99 -1.87
N GLU A 587 16.26 -15.19 -2.35
CA GLU A 587 17.45 -14.80 -1.58
C GLU A 587 17.62 -13.28 -1.64
N GLU A 588 18.13 -12.70 -0.56
CA GLU A 588 18.69 -11.35 -0.64
C GLU A 588 19.89 -11.39 -1.60
N ASP A 589 20.02 -10.40 -2.48
CA ASP A 589 21.24 -10.23 -3.26
C ASP A 589 22.43 -10.04 -2.30
N ILE A 590 23.20 -11.11 -2.08
CA ILE A 590 24.42 -11.06 -1.28
C ILE A 590 25.52 -10.46 -2.16
N VAL A 591 25.75 -9.17 -1.98
CA VAL A 591 26.92 -8.49 -2.56
C VAL A 591 28.08 -8.70 -1.59
N GLU A 592 28.93 -9.69 -1.88
CA GLU A 592 30.15 -9.90 -1.09
C GLU A 592 31.15 -8.76 -1.32
N GLY A 593 31.67 -8.17 -0.24
CA GLY A 593 32.70 -7.14 -0.34
C GLY A 593 33.17 -6.66 1.03
N CYS A 594 34.10 -5.71 1.06
CA CYS A 594 34.47 -5.07 2.31
C CYS A 594 33.36 -4.10 2.75
N ALA A 595 32.68 -4.41 3.87
CA ALA A 595 31.61 -3.57 4.42
C ALA A 595 32.11 -2.42 5.32
N ASN A 596 33.41 -2.32 5.56
CA ASN A 596 33.97 -1.28 6.44
C ASN A 596 34.26 0.01 5.68
N ALA A 597 33.49 1.06 5.96
CA ALA A 597 33.63 2.39 5.34
C ALA A 597 35.02 3.05 5.52
N ASN A 598 35.85 2.56 6.43
CA ASN A 598 37.22 3.06 6.63
C ASN A 598 38.29 2.30 5.83
N ALA A 599 37.91 1.27 5.06
CA ALA A 599 38.83 0.51 4.22
C ALA A 599 38.97 1.14 2.83
N CYS A 600 40.12 0.96 2.20
CA CYS A 600 40.38 1.50 0.87
C CYS A 600 39.63 0.78 -0.25
N ASN A 601 39.24 -0.48 -0.04
CA ASN A 601 38.38 -1.25 -0.96
C ASN A 601 36.94 -1.38 -0.44
N TYR A 602 36.46 -0.40 0.33
CA TYR A 602 35.07 -0.35 0.77
C TYR A 602 34.10 -0.47 -0.42
N ASN A 603 33.11 -1.35 -0.30
CA ASN A 603 32.02 -1.48 -1.25
C ASN A 603 30.72 -1.07 -0.56
N ALA A 604 30.16 0.07 -0.98
CA ALA A 604 28.91 0.59 -0.44
C ALA A 604 27.68 -0.28 -0.75
N ALA A 605 27.78 -1.14 -1.77
CA ALA A 605 26.74 -2.11 -2.11
C ALA A 605 26.89 -3.43 -1.34
N ALA A 606 27.98 -3.64 -0.57
CA ALA A 606 28.21 -4.93 0.09
C ALA A 606 27.22 -5.16 1.24
N THR A 607 26.48 -6.27 1.15
CA THR A 607 25.52 -6.72 2.17
C THR A 607 26.12 -7.79 3.09
N ASP A 608 27.27 -8.37 2.72
CA ASP A 608 28.04 -9.30 3.57
C ASP A 608 29.56 -9.01 3.53
N ASP A 609 30.21 -8.99 4.71
CA ASP A 609 31.63 -8.70 4.85
C ASP A 609 32.48 -9.97 4.67
N ASN A 610 33.08 -10.10 3.49
CA ASN A 610 33.94 -11.24 3.16
C ASN A 610 35.37 -11.15 3.74
N SER A 611 35.62 -10.23 4.68
CA SER A 611 36.92 -10.02 5.33
C SER A 611 38.04 -9.62 4.36
N SER A 612 37.71 -9.04 3.22
CA SER A 612 38.69 -8.57 2.22
C SER A 612 39.20 -7.15 2.45
N CYS A 613 38.78 -6.47 3.53
CA CYS A 613 39.10 -5.06 3.78
C CYS A 613 40.62 -4.78 3.83
N VAL A 614 41.08 -3.86 2.99
CA VAL A 614 42.45 -3.32 2.99
C VAL A 614 42.46 -1.90 3.55
N TYR A 615 43.47 -1.57 4.35
CA TYR A 615 43.59 -0.27 4.99
C TYR A 615 44.90 0.38 4.60
N ALA A 616 44.86 1.67 4.30
CA ALA A 616 46.04 2.49 4.17
C ALA A 616 46.74 2.63 5.54
N SER A 617 48.08 2.70 5.53
CA SER A 617 48.88 2.86 6.74
C SER A 617 50.12 3.70 6.45
N GLY A 618 50.63 4.43 7.44
CA GLY A 618 51.78 5.30 7.23
C GLY A 618 51.43 6.47 6.31
N CYS A 619 52.20 6.62 5.22
CA CYS A 619 52.00 7.65 4.19
C CYS A 619 50.96 7.28 3.13
N ASP A 620 50.58 5.99 3.06
CA ASP A 620 49.61 5.52 2.10
C ASP A 620 48.25 6.21 2.26
N TYR A 621 47.51 6.30 1.16
CA TYR A 621 46.13 6.78 1.18
C TYR A 621 45.22 5.93 0.26
N CYS A 622 43.91 6.00 0.49
CA CYS A 622 42.97 5.25 -0.31
C CYS A 622 42.69 5.94 -1.66
N SER A 623 42.57 5.17 -2.74
CA SER A 623 42.24 5.69 -4.07
C SER A 623 40.86 6.38 -4.16
N GLY A 624 39.98 6.12 -3.19
CA GLY A 624 38.71 6.85 -2.99
C GLY A 624 37.47 6.24 -3.64
N ALA A 625 37.58 5.07 -4.29
CA ALA A 625 36.43 4.36 -4.83
C ALA A 625 35.61 3.67 -3.72
N THR A 626 34.28 3.61 -3.89
CA THR A 626 33.34 3.02 -2.94
C THR A 626 32.56 1.84 -3.53
N ASP A 627 32.99 1.32 -4.67
CA ASP A 627 32.38 0.19 -5.40
C ASP A 627 33.19 -1.11 -5.22
N GLY A 628 34.07 -1.15 -4.21
CA GLY A 628 34.97 -2.27 -3.98
C GLY A 628 36.22 -2.32 -4.87
N SER A 629 36.34 -1.45 -5.89
CA SER A 629 37.54 -1.37 -6.74
C SER A 629 38.69 -0.56 -6.12
N GLY A 630 38.43 0.09 -4.99
CA GLY A 630 39.39 0.95 -4.33
C GLY A 630 40.63 0.19 -3.84
N SER A 631 41.76 0.87 -3.81
CA SER A 631 43.06 0.28 -3.48
C SER A 631 43.89 1.24 -2.63
N VAL A 632 44.91 0.69 -1.99
CA VAL A 632 45.94 1.47 -1.28
C VAL A 632 46.87 2.08 -2.33
N VAL A 633 47.03 3.40 -2.28
CA VAL A 633 47.97 4.16 -3.10
C VAL A 633 49.17 4.51 -2.23
N ASP A 634 50.34 4.19 -2.76
CA ASP A 634 51.62 4.52 -2.14
C ASP A 634 51.78 6.04 -2.05
N GLY A 635 52.18 6.52 -0.87
CA GLY A 635 52.30 7.95 -0.57
C GLY A 635 53.73 8.38 -0.18
N ASP A 636 54.72 7.53 -0.41
CA ASP A 636 56.16 7.79 -0.24
C ASP A 636 56.88 7.20 -1.46
N ASN A 637 56.87 7.95 -2.58
CA ASN A 637 57.24 7.40 -3.89
C ASN A 637 58.72 7.03 -4.03
N ASP A 638 59.61 7.61 -3.22
CA ASP A 638 61.05 7.36 -3.26
C ASP A 638 61.59 6.58 -2.05
N ASP A 639 60.69 6.12 -1.17
CA ASP A 639 60.94 5.30 0.03
C ASP A 639 61.93 5.97 1.02
N ASP A 640 61.98 7.31 1.07
CA ASP A 640 62.91 8.04 1.93
C ASP A 640 62.40 8.21 3.39
N GLY A 641 61.12 7.89 3.61
CA GLY A 641 60.44 7.94 4.90
C GLY A 641 59.70 9.25 5.18
N VAL A 642 59.62 10.16 4.22
CA VAL A 642 58.80 11.38 4.23
C VAL A 642 57.67 11.23 3.22
N CYS A 643 56.42 11.45 3.64
CA CYS A 643 55.30 11.32 2.73
C CYS A 643 55.35 12.40 1.64
N ASP A 644 54.98 12.08 0.40
CA ASP A 644 54.98 12.98 -0.77
C ASP A 644 54.35 14.36 -0.48
N THR A 645 53.29 14.40 0.35
CA THR A 645 52.59 15.66 0.70
C THR A 645 53.35 16.55 1.66
N ASP A 646 54.25 15.95 2.43
CA ASP A 646 55.11 16.60 3.41
C ASP A 646 56.50 16.89 2.85
N GLU A 647 56.74 16.52 1.58
CA GLU A 647 58.01 16.74 0.94
C GLU A 647 58.29 18.21 0.61
N VAL A 648 59.54 18.60 0.82
CA VAL A 648 60.06 19.91 0.43
C VAL A 648 61.06 19.70 -0.71
N ALA A 649 60.66 20.06 -1.92
CA ALA A 649 61.55 20.01 -3.08
C ALA A 649 62.70 21.03 -2.94
N GLY A 650 63.94 20.58 -3.08
CA GLY A 650 65.11 21.44 -3.03
C GLY A 650 66.42 20.72 -3.28
N CYS A 651 67.48 21.49 -3.51
CA CYS A 651 68.81 20.90 -3.61
C CYS A 651 69.29 20.44 -2.22
N GLN A 652 69.65 19.17 -2.09
CA GLN A 652 70.12 18.58 -0.83
C GLN A 652 71.66 18.58 -0.70
N GLU A 653 72.39 19.14 -1.67
CA GLU A 653 73.86 19.21 -1.65
C GLU A 653 74.37 20.50 -0.99
N GLU A 654 75.04 20.41 0.17
CA GLU A 654 75.53 21.55 0.97
C GLU A 654 76.45 22.52 0.21
N GLY A 655 77.04 22.09 -0.91
CA GLY A 655 77.91 22.91 -1.76
C GLY A 655 77.19 23.73 -2.83
N ALA A 656 75.87 23.59 -2.98
CA ALA A 656 75.09 24.30 -3.98
C ALA A 656 74.61 25.67 -3.46
N CYS A 657 74.52 26.64 -4.37
CA CYS A 657 74.02 27.98 -4.08
C CYS A 657 72.54 28.01 -3.71
N ASN A 658 71.77 27.02 -4.15
CA ASN A 658 70.37 26.85 -3.80
C ASN A 658 70.15 25.67 -2.82
N TYR A 659 71.18 25.29 -2.05
CA TYR A 659 71.06 24.27 -1.00
C TYR A 659 69.93 24.63 -0.04
N ASN A 660 69.02 23.68 0.18
CA ASN A 660 67.94 23.80 1.13
C ASN A 660 68.09 22.68 2.19
N PRO A 661 68.47 23.02 3.44
CA PRO A 661 68.64 22.02 4.50
C PRO A 661 67.34 21.36 4.95
N ASP A 662 66.19 21.93 4.58
CA ASP A 662 64.87 21.37 4.86
C ASP A 662 64.34 20.55 3.68
N ALA A 663 65.10 20.39 2.59
CA ALA A 663 64.66 19.62 1.43
C ALA A 663 64.64 18.12 1.72
N THR A 664 63.51 17.50 1.40
CA THR A 664 63.31 16.04 1.49
C THR A 664 63.07 15.43 0.11
N ASP A 665 62.65 16.22 -0.89
CA ASP A 665 62.59 15.80 -2.30
C ASP A 665 63.73 16.44 -3.12
N ALA A 666 64.45 15.61 -3.86
CA ALA A 666 65.65 16.02 -4.58
C ALA A 666 65.33 16.85 -5.84
N ALA A 667 65.59 18.16 -5.75
CA ALA A 667 65.52 19.08 -6.89
C ALA A 667 66.90 19.44 -7.46
N ALA A 668 66.91 20.15 -8.60
CA ALA A 668 68.14 20.54 -9.26
C ALA A 668 69.02 21.46 -8.38
N CYS A 669 70.30 21.11 -8.24
CA CYS A 669 71.31 21.90 -7.57
C CYS A 669 71.99 22.90 -8.52
N GLU A 670 72.06 24.16 -8.10
CA GLU A 670 72.74 25.24 -8.79
C GLU A 670 74.06 25.55 -8.10
N TYR A 671 75.15 25.60 -8.87
CA TYR A 671 76.49 25.86 -8.34
C TYR A 671 77.02 27.20 -8.86
N ALA A 672 77.85 27.85 -8.07
CA ALA A 672 78.55 29.05 -8.51
C ALA A 672 79.46 28.73 -9.69
N ALA A 673 79.61 29.69 -10.61
CA ALA A 673 80.58 29.59 -11.69
C ALA A 673 82.01 29.70 -11.11
N ASP A 674 82.98 28.98 -11.70
CA ASP A 674 84.38 29.01 -11.28
C ASP A 674 84.89 30.48 -11.14
N GLY A 675 85.34 30.85 -9.95
CA GLY A 675 85.87 32.20 -9.63
C GLY A 675 84.84 33.21 -9.08
N PHE A 676 83.60 32.78 -8.84
CA PHE A 676 82.51 33.61 -8.30
C PHE A 676 81.89 32.98 -7.04
N ASP A 677 81.33 33.82 -6.17
CA ASP A 677 80.42 33.35 -5.12
C ASP A 677 78.98 33.14 -5.66
N CYS A 678 78.08 32.65 -4.82
CA CYS A 678 76.68 32.39 -5.17
C CYS A 678 75.85 33.65 -5.47
N ASP A 679 76.38 34.84 -5.16
CA ASP A 679 75.79 36.13 -5.51
C ASP A 679 76.38 36.72 -6.80
N GLY A 680 77.29 35.99 -7.46
CA GLY A 680 77.93 36.40 -8.71
C GLY A 680 79.02 37.45 -8.53
N ASN A 681 79.58 37.60 -7.32
CA ASN A 681 80.69 38.51 -7.07
C ASN A 681 82.02 37.87 -7.43
N THR A 682 82.91 38.68 -7.99
CA THR A 682 84.30 38.29 -8.28
C THR A 682 85.14 38.36 -7.00
N LEU A 683 85.91 37.31 -6.75
CA LEU A 683 86.83 37.21 -5.62
C LEU A 683 88.19 37.90 -5.93
N SER A 684 88.24 39.18 -6.33
CA SER A 684 89.53 39.87 -6.61
C SER A 684 89.82 41.03 -5.64
N CYS A 685 91.03 41.09 -5.08
CA CYS A 685 91.49 42.15 -4.17
C CYS A 685 92.25 43.27 -4.91
N ALA A 686 92.26 44.49 -4.36
CA ALA A 686 92.72 45.70 -5.07
C ALA A 686 94.23 45.68 -5.41
N GLU A 687 94.98 44.83 -4.74
CA GLU A 687 96.41 44.59 -4.95
C GLU A 687 96.72 43.67 -6.14
N ASP A 688 95.73 42.90 -6.65
CA ASP A 688 95.83 42.12 -7.90
C ASP A 688 95.45 43.01 -9.09
N ILE A 689 96.41 43.82 -9.51
CA ILE A 689 96.26 44.81 -10.58
C ILE A 689 95.96 44.13 -11.93
N ASN A 690 96.45 42.92 -12.15
CA ASN A 690 96.29 42.21 -13.41
C ASN A 690 95.04 41.30 -13.44
N GLY A 691 94.39 41.09 -12.29
CA GLY A 691 93.14 40.36 -12.16
C GLY A 691 93.26 38.86 -12.36
N ASN A 692 94.43 38.27 -12.05
CA ASN A 692 94.67 36.82 -12.20
C ASN A 692 94.46 35.99 -10.92
N GLY A 693 93.96 36.62 -9.85
CA GLY A 693 93.70 36.00 -8.55
C GLY A 693 94.93 35.90 -7.65
N THR A 694 96.06 36.52 -8.01
CA THR A 694 97.29 36.45 -7.19
C THR A 694 98.04 37.77 -7.20
N VAL A 695 98.45 38.25 -6.03
CA VAL A 695 99.32 39.43 -5.95
C VAL A 695 100.76 38.99 -6.17
N GLU A 696 101.26 39.09 -7.40
CA GLU A 696 102.56 38.56 -7.78
C GLU A 696 103.48 39.60 -8.43
N VAL A 697 104.62 39.14 -8.96
CA VAL A 697 105.61 40.03 -9.58
C VAL A 697 105.00 40.81 -10.74
N SER A 698 104.03 40.21 -11.44
CA SER A 698 103.28 40.85 -12.52
C SER A 698 102.62 42.15 -12.05
N ASP A 699 101.99 42.14 -10.87
CA ASP A 699 101.31 43.30 -10.29
C ASP A 699 102.28 44.37 -9.80
N VAL A 700 103.40 43.94 -9.19
CA VAL A 700 104.50 44.85 -8.84
C VAL A 700 105.03 45.56 -10.09
N LEU A 701 105.16 44.85 -11.21
CA LEU A 701 105.67 45.44 -12.46
C LEU A 701 104.66 46.41 -13.09
N LEU A 702 103.37 46.14 -13.00
CA LEU A 702 102.31 47.05 -13.46
C LEU A 702 102.23 48.29 -12.58
N LEU A 703 102.36 48.15 -11.26
CA LEU A 703 102.41 49.30 -10.37
C LEU A 703 103.63 50.18 -10.67
N LEU A 704 104.80 49.56 -10.86
CA LEU A 704 106.02 50.28 -11.19
C LEU A 704 105.99 50.98 -12.56
N SER A 705 105.17 50.54 -13.51
CA SER A 705 105.06 51.25 -14.80
C SER A 705 104.39 52.62 -14.67
N ASP A 706 103.53 52.77 -13.66
CA ASP A 706 102.77 54.00 -13.40
C ASP A 706 103.34 54.81 -12.22
N PHE A 707 104.41 54.31 -11.58
CA PHE A 707 105.01 54.94 -10.40
C PHE A 707 105.50 56.38 -10.67
N GLY A 708 105.08 57.32 -9.81
CA GLY A 708 105.34 58.74 -9.96
C GLY A 708 104.28 59.49 -10.78
N CYS A 709 103.18 58.82 -11.16
CA CYS A 709 101.98 59.47 -11.65
C CYS A 709 101.32 60.29 -10.51
N THR A 710 100.95 61.54 -10.79
CA THR A 710 100.57 62.55 -9.76
C THR A 710 99.14 63.08 -9.89
N SER A 711 98.35 62.58 -10.84
CA SER A 711 96.92 62.87 -10.99
C SER A 711 96.26 61.93 -11.99
N ASP A 712 95.03 61.48 -11.70
CA ASP A 712 94.18 60.64 -12.55
C ASP A 712 94.79 59.26 -12.90
N CYS A 713 95.49 58.66 -11.96
CA CYS A 713 96.11 57.34 -12.11
C CYS A 713 95.15 56.30 -11.50
N THR A 714 94.47 55.47 -12.31
CA THR A 714 93.44 54.53 -11.78
C THR A 714 93.83 53.06 -11.89
N SER A 715 94.85 52.73 -12.70
CA SER A 715 95.25 51.36 -13.01
C SER A 715 96.10 50.71 -11.92
N ALA A 716 96.80 51.51 -11.12
CA ALA A 716 97.80 51.06 -10.16
C ALA A 716 97.76 51.87 -8.84
N ASP A 717 96.68 52.64 -8.65
CA ASP A 717 96.38 53.39 -7.43
C ASP A 717 95.63 52.44 -6.49
N VAL A 718 96.39 51.86 -5.55
CA VAL A 718 95.94 50.78 -4.67
C VAL A 718 95.20 51.35 -3.48
N ASP A 719 95.56 52.56 -3.01
CA ASP A 719 94.86 53.23 -1.90
C ASP A 719 93.73 54.17 -2.33
N GLY A 720 93.61 54.45 -3.62
CA GLY A 720 92.55 55.26 -4.22
C GLY A 720 92.75 56.77 -4.02
N ASP A 721 93.95 57.23 -3.71
CA ASP A 721 94.24 58.67 -3.48
C ASP A 721 94.42 59.49 -4.77
N GLY A 722 94.40 58.83 -5.92
CA GLY A 722 94.51 59.40 -7.26
C GLY A 722 95.95 59.60 -7.74
N ALA A 723 96.94 59.12 -6.99
CA ALA A 723 98.36 59.11 -7.36
C ALA A 723 98.94 57.69 -7.22
N VAL A 724 100.04 57.40 -7.94
CA VAL A 724 100.80 56.15 -7.71
C VAL A 724 102.09 56.52 -7.00
N SER A 725 102.07 56.29 -5.69
CA SER A 725 103.07 56.74 -4.74
C SER A 725 103.78 55.56 -4.07
N VAL A 726 104.66 55.89 -3.12
CA VAL A 726 105.33 54.86 -2.29
C VAL A 726 104.30 54.11 -1.43
N VAL A 727 103.15 54.71 -1.11
CA VAL A 727 102.11 54.06 -0.32
C VAL A 727 101.52 52.88 -1.07
N ASP A 728 101.22 53.04 -2.36
CA ASP A 728 100.69 51.99 -3.23
C ASP A 728 101.64 50.81 -3.36
N ILE A 729 102.94 51.09 -3.55
CA ILE A 729 103.98 50.04 -3.54
C ILE A 729 103.96 49.27 -2.22
N LEU A 730 103.83 49.97 -1.09
CA LEU A 730 103.87 49.32 0.22
C LEU A 730 102.62 48.48 0.49
N LEU A 731 101.45 48.89 -0.01
CA LEU A 731 100.21 48.12 0.09
C LEU A 731 100.27 46.86 -0.76
N LEU A 732 100.67 46.98 -2.02
CA LEU A 732 100.83 45.83 -2.90
C LEU A 732 101.90 44.86 -2.36
N LEU A 733 103.04 45.37 -1.87
CA LEU A 733 104.08 44.52 -1.28
C LEU A 733 103.66 43.88 0.05
N ALA A 734 102.72 44.49 0.79
CA ALA A 734 102.18 43.89 2.01
C ALA A 734 101.29 42.67 1.71
N ALA A 735 100.62 42.68 0.56
CA ALA A 735 99.81 41.57 0.06
C ALA A 735 100.57 40.62 -0.89
N PHE A 736 101.86 40.88 -1.15
CA PHE A 736 102.62 40.12 -2.14
C PHE A 736 102.73 38.63 -1.79
N GLY A 737 102.22 37.78 -2.67
CA GLY A 737 102.14 36.33 -2.53
C GLY A 737 100.83 35.81 -1.94
N GLU A 738 99.87 36.68 -1.64
CA GLU A 738 98.50 36.29 -1.26
C GLU A 738 97.66 35.99 -2.51
N GLU A 739 96.72 35.03 -2.38
CA GLU A 739 95.68 34.78 -3.39
C GLU A 739 94.48 35.68 -3.08
N CYS A 740 93.95 36.33 -4.13
CA CYS A 740 92.60 36.87 -4.15
C CYS A 740 91.72 35.81 -4.84
#